data_AF-A0AA40EJX9-F1
#
_entry.id   AF-A0AA40EJX9-F1
#
_cell.length_a   1.000
_cell.length_b   1.000
_cell.length_c   1.000
_cell.angle_alpha   90.00
_cell.angle_beta   90.00
_cell.angle_gamma   90.00
#
_symmetry.space_group_name_H-M   'P 1'
#
loop_
_entity.id
_entity.type
_entity.pdbx_description
1 polymer ?
#
loop_
_entity_poly.entity_id
_entity_poly.type
_entity_poly.pdbx_seq_one_letter_code
_entity_poly.pdbx_strand_id
1 'polypeptide(L)'
;MDAIAENSSKTLASGGGQVANVDIPKDGTGVVTLDPWLSPFTDSLKRRYAKAQGWIKTIQDTEGGLDKFSKGADTMGLHMNKDKSISYREWAPNAVQASLIGEFNNWDRQAHPMKKNNFGVFEINIPPTAKGEPAIPHNSKIKISLELPTGEWVDRLPAWIKYVTQDLSVSPAYDARFWNPPPQEQYKFKNPRPKKPESLRVYEAHVGISSPELRVATYKEFTKNMLPRIKGLGYNVIQLMAVMEHAYYASFGYQINNFFAASSRYGTPEDLKELIDAAHGLGLVVLLDVVHSHASKNVLDGLNEFDGTDHQYFHAGPKGKHELWDSRLFNYGHHEVMRFLLSNLRFWMDEYNFDGYRFDGVTSMLYLHHGIGTGFSGGYHEYFGAGVDEEAVVYLMLANELLHELYPDVITVAEDVSGMPALCLPLSLGGVGFDYRLAMAIPDMWIKILKEQKDEEWDLGNICFTLTNRRHGEKTIAYCESHDQALVGDKSLMMHLCDAELYTNMSTLTPLTAVIDRGMALHKMIRLLTHSLGGEGYLTFEGNEFGHPEWLDFPREGNQNSFWYARRQLNLTEDPLLRYQFLNNFDRSMNLCEAKYGWLHAPQAYISLKHEGDKVVVFERAGVVFIFNFHPTASYTDYRVGIQEKGTYRIVLNSDTKEHGGFNRVDEGTRFFTEPMEPKEVAGGPTFCPTQRVTGISAFARASRPSLAAATSRRAVRPASLRLPALNRLASTAGVGDGKIYQVIVKFDTDKLPPILNALVTQNNGQKLVLEVSQHLGESVVRCIAMDGTEGLVRGNKATDSNVGVATLGRIMNVTGDPIDERGPIKSDKHLPIHAEAPEFVEQSTTAEILVTGIKVVDLLAPYARGGKIGLFGGAGVGKTVFIQELINNIAKAHGGYSVFTGVGERTREGNDLYHEMQETSVIQLDGESKVALVFGQMNEPPGARARVALTGLTVAEEFRNQGQDVLLFIDNIFRFTQAGSEVSALLGRIPSAVGYQPTLAVDMGQMQERITTTKQGSITSVQAVYVPADDLTDPAPATTFAHLDATTVLSRGISELGIYPAVDPLDSKSRMLDPRIVGDEHYTTATRVQQILQEYKSLQDIIAILGMDELSEADKLTVERARKIQRFLSQPFTVAQVFTGIEGALVDLKDTIASFQAILSGEGDNLPEGAFYMVGDFASAKAKGEKILAELEKNA
;
A
#
# COMPACT_ATOMS: atom_id res chain seq x y z
N MET A 1 12.81 1.14 43.96
CA MET A 1 13.50 0.47 42.83
C MET A 1 13.29 -1.02 42.90
N ASP A 2 13.64 -1.69 44.00
CA ASP A 2 13.68 -3.15 44.08
C ASP A 2 12.31 -3.84 43.88
N ALA A 3 11.24 -3.30 44.49
CA ALA A 3 9.88 -3.83 44.35
C ALA A 3 9.33 -3.82 42.90
N ILE A 4 9.86 -2.96 42.02
CA ILE A 4 9.46 -2.91 40.60
C ILE A 4 10.11 -4.08 39.82
N ALA A 5 11.30 -4.53 40.24
CA ALA A 5 12.01 -5.63 39.59
C ALA A 5 11.46 -7.03 39.92
N GLU A 6 10.75 -7.20 41.05
CA GLU A 6 10.24 -8.52 41.48
C GLU A 6 9.04 -9.04 40.67
N ASN A 7 8.24 -8.16 40.05
CA ASN A 7 7.10 -8.63 39.25
C ASN A 7 7.53 -9.10 37.86
N SER A 8 8.40 -8.36 37.16
CA SER A 8 8.89 -8.73 35.83
C SER A 8 9.71 -10.04 35.81
N SER A 9 10.29 -10.45 36.94
CA SER A 9 11.07 -11.70 37.02
C SER A 9 10.24 -12.95 36.82
N LYS A 10 8.91 -12.89 37.04
CA LYS A 10 7.99 -14.02 36.89
C LYS A 10 7.73 -14.37 35.43
N THR A 11 7.77 -13.39 34.52
CA THR A 11 7.47 -13.56 33.10
C THR A 11 8.55 -14.36 32.36
N LEU A 12 9.80 -14.34 32.85
CA LEU A 12 10.88 -15.21 32.37
C LEU A 12 10.82 -16.64 32.94
N ALA A 13 10.09 -16.87 34.03
CA ALA A 13 10.04 -18.16 34.72
C ALA A 13 8.94 -19.12 34.20
N SER A 14 7.99 -18.62 33.40
CA SER A 14 6.94 -19.43 32.77
C SER A 14 7.32 -19.97 31.38
N GLY A 15 8.30 -19.33 30.70
CA GLY A 15 8.86 -19.83 29.46
C GLY A 15 9.81 -21.00 29.70
N GLY A 16 9.48 -22.19 29.17
CA GLY A 16 10.27 -23.42 29.35
C GLY A 16 11.60 -23.46 28.59
N GLY A 17 12.53 -22.55 28.90
CA GLY A 17 13.87 -22.45 28.30
C GLY A 17 14.92 -21.99 29.32
N GLN A 18 16.16 -22.46 29.18
CA GLN A 18 17.22 -22.22 30.17
C GLN A 18 17.84 -20.81 30.06
N VAL A 19 17.26 -19.83 30.76
CA VAL A 19 17.94 -18.56 31.09
C VAL A 19 18.32 -18.53 32.57
N ALA A 20 19.24 -19.42 32.96
CA ALA A 20 19.75 -19.51 34.32
C ALA A 20 20.89 -18.49 34.55
N ASN A 21 20.69 -17.57 35.51
CA ASN A 21 21.70 -16.65 36.04
C ASN A 21 22.52 -15.87 35.00
N VAL A 22 21.84 -15.09 34.16
CA VAL A 22 22.46 -13.98 33.42
C VAL A 22 22.11 -12.67 34.13
N ASP A 23 23.11 -11.84 34.44
CA ASP A 23 22.88 -10.48 34.95
C ASP A 23 22.34 -9.59 33.83
N ILE A 24 21.01 -9.41 33.79
CA ILE A 24 20.33 -8.60 32.78
C ILE A 24 20.56 -7.10 33.07
N PRO A 25 21.11 -6.32 32.12
CA PRO A 25 21.33 -4.88 32.32
C PRO A 25 20.02 -4.10 32.52
N LYS A 26 19.91 -3.40 33.66
CA LYS A 26 18.75 -2.56 34.02
C LYS A 26 18.76 -1.16 33.36
N ASP A 27 19.36 -1.05 32.17
CA ASP A 27 19.49 0.20 31.40
C ASP A 27 18.79 0.13 30.02
N GLY A 28 17.95 -0.89 29.81
CA GLY A 28 17.23 -1.10 28.55
C GLY A 28 18.01 -1.88 27.49
N THR A 29 19.10 -2.57 27.87
CA THR A 29 19.91 -3.37 26.94
C THR A 29 19.79 -4.88 27.14
N GLY A 30 18.87 -5.35 28.00
CA GLY A 30 18.57 -6.78 28.18
C GLY A 30 18.21 -7.51 26.89
N VAL A 31 17.56 -6.85 25.92
CA VAL A 31 17.27 -7.42 24.60
C VAL A 31 18.54 -7.86 23.85
N VAL A 32 19.70 -7.25 24.10
CA VAL A 32 20.99 -7.62 23.49
C VAL A 32 21.48 -9.00 23.96
N THR A 33 21.02 -9.51 25.10
CA THR A 33 21.35 -10.89 25.53
C THR A 33 20.52 -11.96 24.80
N LEU A 34 19.37 -11.58 24.23
CA LEU A 34 18.54 -12.44 23.38
C LEU A 34 18.95 -12.31 21.90
N ASP A 35 19.29 -11.10 21.47
CA ASP A 35 19.71 -10.78 20.11
C ASP A 35 20.99 -9.92 20.09
N PRO A 36 22.18 -10.55 20.02
CA PRO A 36 23.46 -9.83 20.00
C PRO A 36 23.65 -8.89 18.80
N TRP A 37 22.87 -9.01 17.73
CA TRP A 37 22.95 -8.10 16.57
C TRP A 37 22.38 -6.71 16.88
N LEU A 38 21.66 -6.55 18.00
CA LEU A 38 21.27 -5.24 18.53
C LEU A 38 22.43 -4.46 19.18
N SER A 39 23.58 -5.09 19.43
CA SER A 39 24.71 -4.45 20.11
C SER A 39 25.23 -3.12 19.50
N PRO A 40 25.23 -2.88 18.17
CA PRO A 40 25.59 -1.57 17.60
C PRO A 40 24.56 -0.46 17.89
N PHE A 41 23.33 -0.83 18.27
CA PHE A 41 22.20 0.08 18.49
C PHE A 41 21.90 0.30 19.98
N THR A 42 22.79 -0.18 20.85
CA THR A 42 22.80 -0.02 22.31
C THR A 42 22.41 1.38 22.77
N ASP A 43 22.96 2.44 22.17
CA ASP A 43 22.68 3.83 22.59
C ASP A 43 21.26 4.29 22.23
N SER A 44 20.67 3.78 21.13
CA SER A 44 19.25 4.01 20.80
C SER A 44 18.32 3.26 21.77
N LEU A 45 18.67 2.04 22.18
CA LEU A 45 17.93 1.29 23.20
C LEU A 45 17.95 2.00 24.56
N LYS A 46 19.14 2.38 25.06
CA LYS A 46 19.30 3.12 26.31
C LYS A 46 18.54 4.45 26.30
N ARG A 47 18.58 5.19 25.17
CA ARG A 47 17.88 6.48 25.02
C ARG A 47 16.36 6.31 25.08
N ARG A 48 15.78 5.33 24.38
CA ARG A 48 14.34 5.03 24.42
C ARG A 48 13.89 4.59 25.81
N TYR A 49 14.62 3.66 26.44
CA TYR A 49 14.34 3.22 27.81
C TYR A 49 14.42 4.37 28.83
N ALA A 50 15.45 5.22 28.75
CA ALA A 50 15.58 6.39 29.61
C ALA A 50 14.46 7.42 29.42
N LYS A 51 13.96 7.62 28.19
CA LYS A 51 12.77 8.46 27.92
C LYS A 51 11.51 7.86 28.55
N ALA A 52 11.26 6.56 28.39
CA ALA A 52 10.10 5.89 28.99
C ALA A 52 10.14 5.96 30.53
N GLN A 53 11.28 5.64 31.15
CA GLN A 53 11.46 5.77 32.60
C GLN A 53 11.33 7.24 33.08
N GLY A 54 11.76 8.21 32.27
CA GLY A 54 11.54 9.63 32.51
C GLY A 54 10.05 10.01 32.55
N TRP A 55 9.24 9.48 31.63
CA TRP A 55 7.79 9.66 31.65
C TRP A 55 7.11 8.97 32.84
N ILE A 56 7.44 7.70 33.11
CA ILE A 56 6.92 6.96 34.29
C ILE A 56 7.19 7.76 35.57
N LYS A 57 8.42 8.26 35.74
CA LYS A 57 8.78 9.10 36.88
C LYS A 57 8.00 10.41 36.90
N THR A 58 7.88 11.11 35.78
CA THR A 58 7.13 12.38 35.71
C THR A 58 5.69 12.17 36.14
N ILE A 59 5.00 11.17 35.56
CA ILE A 59 3.62 10.80 35.90
C ILE A 59 3.49 10.35 37.38
N GLN A 60 4.52 9.69 37.93
CA GLN A 60 4.55 9.33 39.35
C GLN A 60 4.70 10.57 40.27
N ASP A 61 5.53 11.54 39.89
CA ASP A 61 5.82 12.75 40.65
C ASP A 61 4.68 13.80 40.56
N THR A 62 3.97 13.91 39.42
CA THR A 62 2.91 14.92 39.18
C THR A 62 1.48 14.40 39.37
N GLU A 63 1.18 13.19 38.90
CA GLU A 63 -0.19 12.63 38.81
C GLU A 63 -0.40 11.45 39.79
N GLY A 64 0.68 10.98 40.41
CA GLY A 64 0.66 9.95 41.43
C GLY A 64 0.65 8.52 40.90
N GLY A 65 1.08 8.29 39.66
CA GLY A 65 1.33 6.97 39.06
C GLY A 65 0.44 6.63 37.86
N LEU A 66 0.87 5.67 37.03
CA LEU A 66 0.19 5.27 35.79
C LEU A 66 -1.29 4.91 36.01
N ASP A 67 -1.61 4.17 37.07
CA ASP A 67 -3.00 3.82 37.44
C ASP A 67 -3.92 5.04 37.54
N LYS A 68 -3.48 6.10 38.24
CA LYS A 68 -4.27 7.33 38.42
C LYS A 68 -4.33 8.17 37.16
N PHE A 69 -3.21 8.28 36.45
CA PHE A 69 -3.10 9.08 35.23
C PHE A 69 -4.01 8.54 34.12
N SER A 70 -4.12 7.21 34.01
CA SER A 70 -5.05 6.52 33.12
C SER A 70 -6.53 6.65 33.53
N LYS A 71 -6.84 7.18 34.71
CA LYS A 71 -8.22 7.52 35.13
C LYS A 71 -8.62 8.94 34.74
N GLY A 72 -8.00 9.50 33.69
CA GLY A 72 -8.44 10.77 33.09
C GLY A 72 -9.92 10.72 32.70
N ALA A 73 -10.40 9.57 32.21
CA ALA A 73 -11.80 9.33 31.85
C ALA A 73 -12.79 9.38 33.04
N ASP A 74 -12.33 9.33 34.29
CA ASP A 74 -13.16 9.50 35.50
C ASP A 74 -13.36 10.98 35.87
N THR A 75 -12.69 11.92 35.18
CA THR A 75 -12.66 13.34 35.53
C THR A 75 -12.84 14.29 34.33
N MET A 76 -12.40 13.89 33.15
CA MET A 76 -12.61 14.57 31.87
C MET A 76 -13.85 14.02 31.19
N GLY A 77 -14.53 14.84 30.38
CA GLY A 77 -15.88 14.52 29.90
C GLY A 77 -16.96 14.78 30.95
N LEU A 78 -18.17 14.27 30.70
CA LEU A 78 -19.36 14.55 31.52
C LEU A 78 -19.65 13.43 32.53
N HIS A 79 -19.77 13.80 33.80
CA HIS A 79 -19.91 12.88 34.93
C HIS A 79 -21.07 13.25 35.85
N MET A 80 -21.95 12.29 36.15
CA MET A 80 -22.99 12.45 37.16
C MET A 80 -22.43 12.17 38.56
N ASN A 81 -22.43 13.19 39.41
CA ASN A 81 -22.03 13.09 40.81
C ASN A 81 -23.08 12.38 41.68
N LYS A 82 -22.66 11.96 42.88
CA LYS A 82 -23.52 11.26 43.86
C LYS A 82 -24.68 12.12 44.39
N ASP A 83 -24.58 13.44 44.27
CA ASP A 83 -25.64 14.42 44.59
C ASP A 83 -26.55 14.75 43.38
N LYS A 84 -26.34 14.10 42.24
CA LYS A 84 -26.95 14.35 40.92
C LYS A 84 -26.59 15.68 40.27
N SER A 85 -25.58 16.40 40.78
CA SER A 85 -24.92 17.43 39.96
C SER A 85 -24.16 16.77 38.80
N ILE A 86 -23.91 17.52 37.73
CA ILE A 86 -23.16 17.05 36.56
C ILE A 86 -21.91 17.90 36.41
N SER A 87 -20.75 17.28 36.59
CA SER A 87 -19.46 17.89 36.30
C SER A 87 -19.09 17.66 34.84
N TYR A 88 -18.56 18.68 34.17
CA TYR A 88 -17.95 18.57 32.84
C TYR A 88 -16.59 19.26 32.88
N ARG A 89 -15.55 18.56 32.39
CA ARG A 89 -14.20 19.11 32.22
C ARG A 89 -13.69 18.78 30.83
N GLU A 90 -13.04 19.76 30.18
CA GLU A 90 -12.60 19.66 28.80
C GLU A 90 -11.28 20.41 28.59
N TRP A 91 -10.37 19.86 27.79
CA TRP A 91 -9.12 20.54 27.46
C TRP A 91 -9.28 21.34 26.16
N ALA A 92 -9.02 22.65 26.21
CA ALA A 92 -9.07 23.56 25.05
C ALA A 92 -8.13 24.76 25.30
N PRO A 93 -6.80 24.59 25.23
CA PRO A 93 -5.83 25.58 25.66
C PRO A 93 -5.86 26.89 24.85
N ASN A 94 -6.25 26.87 23.57
CA ASN A 94 -6.35 28.07 22.74
C ASN A 94 -7.63 28.90 23.00
N ALA A 95 -8.76 28.27 23.31
CA ALA A 95 -10.05 28.95 23.45
C ALA A 95 -10.07 29.97 24.61
N VAL A 96 -10.64 31.15 24.39
CA VAL A 96 -10.71 32.26 25.36
C VAL A 96 -11.79 32.00 26.40
N GLN A 97 -12.98 31.60 25.94
CA GLN A 97 -14.14 31.24 26.76
C GLN A 97 -14.71 29.89 26.29
N ALA A 98 -15.48 29.23 27.16
CA ALA A 98 -16.21 28.03 26.81
C ALA A 98 -17.55 27.96 27.55
N SER A 99 -18.55 27.35 26.93
CA SER A 99 -19.88 27.10 27.52
C SER A 99 -20.39 25.72 27.13
N LEU A 100 -21.07 25.02 28.05
CA LEU A 100 -21.77 23.78 27.73
C LEU A 100 -23.17 24.09 27.20
N ILE A 101 -23.51 23.61 26.01
CA ILE A 101 -24.79 23.84 25.34
C ILE A 101 -25.48 22.53 24.95
N GLY A 102 -26.80 22.56 24.78
CA GLY A 102 -27.58 21.40 24.36
C GLY A 102 -29.08 21.64 24.47
N GLU A 103 -29.86 20.58 24.29
CA GLU A 103 -31.32 20.63 24.44
C GLU A 103 -31.75 21.09 25.85
N PHE A 104 -30.96 20.74 26.88
CA PHE A 104 -31.24 21.07 28.29
C PHE A 104 -31.23 22.58 28.61
N ASN A 105 -30.58 23.40 27.78
CA ASN A 105 -30.55 24.87 27.90
C ASN A 105 -30.98 25.59 26.62
N ASN A 106 -31.75 24.93 25.74
CA ASN A 106 -32.17 25.47 24.44
C ASN A 106 -30.99 26.01 23.59
N TRP A 107 -29.82 25.39 23.71
CA TRP A 107 -28.56 25.78 23.06
C TRP A 107 -28.02 27.17 23.44
N ASP A 108 -28.46 27.75 24.56
CA ASP A 108 -28.00 29.07 25.02
C ASP A 108 -26.54 29.06 25.51
N ARG A 109 -25.64 29.65 24.70
CA ARG A 109 -24.20 29.83 24.98
C ARG A 109 -23.92 30.69 26.21
N GLN A 110 -24.88 31.47 26.73
CA GLN A 110 -24.71 32.30 27.93
C GLN A 110 -25.18 31.63 29.24
N ALA A 111 -25.95 30.54 29.15
CA ALA A 111 -26.56 29.93 30.35
C ALA A 111 -25.58 29.12 31.22
N HIS A 112 -24.55 28.50 30.63
CA HIS A 112 -23.64 27.58 31.32
C HIS A 112 -22.15 27.81 30.97
N PRO A 113 -21.58 28.99 31.29
CA PRO A 113 -20.17 29.28 31.07
C PRO A 113 -19.25 28.47 31.99
N MET A 114 -18.15 27.98 31.42
CA MET A 114 -17.13 27.15 32.08
C MET A 114 -15.94 28.01 32.54
N LYS A 115 -15.21 27.54 33.56
CA LYS A 115 -14.02 28.22 34.10
C LYS A 115 -12.75 27.59 33.57
N LYS A 116 -11.90 28.38 32.90
CA LYS A 116 -10.56 27.94 32.45
C LYS A 116 -9.58 27.92 33.62
N ASN A 117 -8.76 26.87 33.73
CA ASN A 117 -7.64 26.78 34.67
C ASN A 117 -6.29 27.09 33.99
N ASN A 118 -5.22 27.13 34.78
CA ASN A 118 -3.86 27.49 34.33
C ASN A 118 -3.26 26.55 33.28
N PHE A 119 -3.83 25.36 33.05
CA PHE A 119 -3.39 24.37 32.07
C PHE A 119 -4.28 24.31 30.81
N GLY A 120 -5.25 25.24 30.70
CA GLY A 120 -6.17 25.27 29.56
C GLY A 120 -7.31 24.26 29.62
N VAL A 121 -7.55 23.64 30.79
CA VAL A 121 -8.75 22.84 31.02
C VAL A 121 -9.87 23.75 31.50
N PHE A 122 -11.01 23.70 30.82
CA PHE A 122 -12.26 24.33 31.24
C PHE A 122 -13.07 23.36 32.11
N GLU A 123 -13.72 23.88 33.15
CA GLU A 123 -14.57 23.07 34.05
C GLU A 123 -15.86 23.79 34.48
N ILE A 124 -16.93 23.01 34.65
CA ILE A 124 -18.22 23.44 35.20
C ILE A 124 -18.83 22.31 36.04
N ASN A 125 -19.56 22.66 37.10
CA ASN A 125 -20.46 21.73 37.78
C ASN A 125 -21.88 22.30 37.79
N ILE A 126 -22.80 21.62 37.11
CA ILE A 126 -24.19 22.03 36.98
C ILE A 126 -24.99 21.35 38.11
N PRO A 127 -25.67 22.11 39.00
CA PRO A 127 -26.45 21.54 40.09
C PRO A 127 -27.66 20.76 39.55
N PRO A 128 -28.23 19.81 40.32
CA PRO A 128 -29.49 19.18 39.94
C PRO A 128 -30.63 20.22 39.86
N THR A 129 -31.69 19.87 39.13
CA THR A 129 -32.90 20.71 39.02
C THR A 129 -33.54 20.95 40.37
N ALA A 130 -34.45 21.94 40.46
CA ALA A 130 -35.23 22.21 41.67
C ALA A 130 -36.10 21.03 42.17
N LYS A 131 -36.23 19.94 41.39
CA LYS A 131 -36.89 18.68 41.77
C LYS A 131 -35.92 17.61 42.34
N GLY A 132 -34.61 17.87 42.30
CA GLY A 132 -33.58 16.86 42.63
C GLY A 132 -33.39 15.83 41.52
N GLU A 133 -33.49 16.24 40.26
CA GLU A 133 -33.24 15.45 39.05
C GLU A 133 -31.94 15.95 38.37
N PRO A 134 -31.19 15.13 37.60
CA PRO A 134 -30.04 15.62 36.84
C PRO A 134 -30.44 16.73 35.85
N ALA A 135 -29.63 17.79 35.73
CA ALA A 135 -29.97 18.95 34.90
C ALA A 135 -29.89 18.69 33.39
N ILE A 136 -29.04 17.75 32.96
CA ILE A 136 -28.99 17.25 31.57
C ILE A 136 -29.72 15.90 31.55
N PRO A 137 -30.83 15.75 30.79
CA PRO A 137 -31.53 14.48 30.65
C PRO A 137 -30.66 13.40 29.99
N HIS A 138 -30.91 12.13 30.33
CA HIS A 138 -30.30 11.02 29.59
C HIS A 138 -30.67 11.11 28.09
N ASN A 139 -29.66 10.91 27.23
CA ASN A 139 -29.77 10.87 25.78
C ASN A 139 -30.20 12.19 25.09
N SER A 140 -30.22 13.31 25.83
CA SER A 140 -30.33 14.63 25.20
C SER A 140 -29.05 15.01 24.45
N LYS A 141 -29.18 15.78 23.37
CA LYS A 141 -28.06 16.34 22.61
C LYS A 141 -27.31 17.41 23.40
N ILE A 142 -25.99 17.40 23.29
CA ILE A 142 -25.06 18.37 23.90
C ILE A 142 -23.89 18.69 22.95
N LYS A 143 -23.30 19.88 23.09
CA LYS A 143 -22.01 20.30 22.48
C LYS A 143 -21.28 21.24 23.43
N ILE A 144 -19.95 21.32 23.31
CA ILE A 144 -19.20 22.44 23.90
C ILE A 144 -19.11 23.56 22.87
N SER A 145 -19.31 24.79 23.33
CA SER A 145 -19.15 26.01 22.54
C SER A 145 -17.91 26.74 23.00
N LEU A 146 -17.03 27.11 22.09
CA LEU A 146 -15.70 27.69 22.35
C LEU A 146 -15.55 29.04 21.64
N GLU A 147 -15.14 30.06 22.38
CA GLU A 147 -14.72 31.35 21.80
C GLU A 147 -13.23 31.26 21.43
N LEU A 148 -12.92 31.42 20.14
CA LEU A 148 -11.56 31.44 19.64
C LEU A 148 -10.91 32.82 19.86
N PRO A 149 -9.56 32.95 19.86
CA PRO A 149 -8.87 34.25 19.96
C PRO A 149 -9.22 35.26 18.83
N THR A 150 -9.88 34.81 17.77
CA THR A 150 -10.45 35.64 16.69
C THR A 150 -11.76 36.33 17.06
N GLY A 151 -12.41 35.92 18.17
CA GLY A 151 -13.79 36.30 18.51
C GLY A 151 -14.86 35.43 17.85
N GLU A 152 -14.47 34.42 17.06
CA GLU A 152 -15.38 33.43 16.50
C GLU A 152 -15.84 32.43 17.57
N TRP A 153 -17.11 32.00 17.51
CA TRP A 153 -17.65 30.98 18.40
C TRP A 153 -17.94 29.68 17.65
N VAL A 154 -17.13 28.65 17.92
CA VAL A 154 -17.23 27.32 17.30
C VAL A 154 -17.83 26.29 18.24
N ASP A 155 -18.68 25.41 17.72
CA ASP A 155 -19.24 24.30 18.50
C ASP A 155 -18.54 22.98 18.14
N ARG A 156 -18.36 22.09 19.14
CA ARG A 156 -17.70 20.78 19.02
C ARG A 156 -18.42 19.70 19.83
N LEU A 157 -18.24 18.44 19.45
CA LEU A 157 -18.61 17.30 20.29
C LEU A 157 -17.53 17.13 21.39
N PRO A 158 -17.88 16.97 22.68
CA PRO A 158 -16.89 16.79 23.74
C PRO A 158 -15.90 15.66 23.45
N ALA A 159 -14.59 15.88 23.59
CA ALA A 159 -13.55 14.94 23.14
C ALA A 159 -13.60 13.58 23.90
N TRP A 160 -14.22 13.60 25.09
CA TRP A 160 -14.39 12.47 26.01
C TRP A 160 -15.84 11.94 26.02
N ILE A 161 -16.61 12.15 24.95
CA ILE A 161 -18.02 11.73 24.86
C ILE A 161 -18.14 10.19 24.78
N LYS A 162 -19.05 9.61 25.58
CA LYS A 162 -19.30 8.15 25.62
C LYS A 162 -20.29 7.63 24.58
N TYR A 163 -21.05 8.51 23.93
CA TYR A 163 -22.01 8.16 22.88
C TYR A 163 -22.37 9.36 22.01
N VAL A 164 -22.53 9.10 20.72
CA VAL A 164 -22.99 10.08 19.71
C VAL A 164 -24.10 9.44 18.87
N THR A 165 -24.79 10.21 18.03
CA THR A 165 -25.74 9.68 17.03
C THR A 165 -25.75 10.56 15.78
N GLN A 166 -25.86 9.95 14.60
CA GLN A 166 -26.14 10.64 13.34
C GLN A 166 -27.65 10.61 13.03
N ASP A 167 -28.19 11.69 12.45
CA ASP A 167 -29.53 11.72 11.86
C ASP A 167 -29.45 12.31 10.46
N LEU A 168 -29.32 11.43 9.46
CA LEU A 168 -29.16 11.79 8.05
C LEU A 168 -30.35 12.56 7.46
N SER A 169 -31.49 12.64 8.15
CA SER A 169 -32.61 13.50 7.74
C SER A 169 -32.45 14.97 8.17
N VAL A 170 -31.48 15.25 9.05
CA VAL A 170 -31.21 16.57 9.64
C VAL A 170 -29.80 17.05 9.32
N SER A 171 -28.78 16.18 9.41
CA SER A 171 -27.38 16.54 9.15
C SER A 171 -26.52 15.31 8.84
N PRO A 172 -25.49 15.42 7.96
CA PRO A 172 -24.45 14.40 7.86
C PRO A 172 -23.52 14.36 9.08
N ALA A 173 -23.46 15.43 9.89
CA ALA A 173 -22.64 15.46 11.10
C ALA A 173 -23.32 14.73 12.28
N TYR A 174 -22.53 14.13 13.16
CA TYR A 174 -23.03 13.53 14.40
C TYR A 174 -23.37 14.58 15.48
N ASP A 175 -24.26 14.19 16.40
CA ASP A 175 -24.55 14.89 17.66
C ASP A 175 -24.15 14.06 18.87
N ALA A 176 -23.48 14.69 19.85
CA ALA A 176 -23.11 14.06 21.11
C ALA A 176 -24.32 13.90 22.05
N ARG A 177 -24.37 12.76 22.75
CA ARG A 177 -25.48 12.36 23.63
C ARG A 177 -24.99 12.20 25.06
N PHE A 178 -25.73 12.75 26.02
CA PHE A 178 -25.42 12.50 27.44
C PHE A 178 -25.80 11.05 27.85
N TRP A 179 -24.82 10.14 27.72
CA TRP A 179 -25.00 8.73 28.06
C TRP A 179 -24.89 8.48 29.56
N ASN A 180 -26.03 8.60 30.23
CA ASN A 180 -26.23 8.30 31.64
C ASN A 180 -27.55 7.53 31.82
N PRO A 181 -27.66 6.28 31.33
CA PRO A 181 -28.88 5.50 31.43
C PRO A 181 -29.27 5.28 32.90
N PRO A 182 -30.56 5.23 33.23
CA PRO A 182 -31.02 5.06 34.60
C PRO A 182 -30.74 3.64 35.14
N PRO A 183 -30.75 3.40 36.47
CA PRO A 183 -30.22 2.17 37.08
C PRO A 183 -30.90 0.85 36.71
N GLN A 184 -32.08 0.90 36.06
CA GLN A 184 -32.78 -0.26 35.48
C GLN A 184 -32.39 -0.57 34.02
N GLU A 185 -31.78 0.38 33.31
CA GLU A 185 -31.33 0.25 31.90
C GLU A 185 -29.81 0.07 31.79
N GLN A 186 -29.05 0.44 32.83
CA GLN A 186 -27.61 0.13 32.95
C GLN A 186 -27.32 -1.36 32.91
N TYR A 187 -26.42 -1.79 32.01
CA TYR A 187 -25.96 -3.17 31.96
C TYR A 187 -25.12 -3.51 33.19
N LYS A 188 -25.20 -4.77 33.62
CA LYS A 188 -24.40 -5.32 34.72
C LYS A 188 -23.83 -6.66 34.26
N PHE A 189 -22.51 -6.71 34.12
CA PHE A 189 -21.76 -7.91 33.79
C PHE A 189 -22.08 -9.03 34.80
N LYS A 190 -22.30 -10.24 34.29
CA LYS A 190 -22.67 -11.43 35.06
C LYS A 190 -21.54 -12.45 35.09
N ASN A 191 -20.70 -12.45 34.05
CA ASN A 191 -19.60 -13.38 33.87
C ASN A 191 -18.26 -12.71 34.22
N PRO A 192 -17.31 -13.45 34.80
CA PRO A 192 -15.94 -12.99 34.91
C PRO A 192 -15.24 -13.06 33.55
N ARG A 193 -14.23 -12.20 33.36
CA ARG A 193 -13.29 -12.28 32.24
C ARG A 193 -12.67 -13.69 32.13
N PRO A 194 -12.53 -14.25 30.91
CA PRO A 194 -11.83 -15.50 30.71
C PRO A 194 -10.35 -15.37 31.05
N LYS A 195 -9.70 -16.50 31.35
CA LYS A 195 -8.24 -16.54 31.53
C LYS A 195 -7.52 -16.38 30.18
N LYS A 196 -6.34 -15.76 30.20
CA LYS A 196 -5.42 -15.70 29.05
C LYS A 196 -5.17 -17.11 28.48
N PRO A 197 -5.52 -17.40 27.21
CA PRO A 197 -5.29 -18.71 26.62
C PRO A 197 -3.81 -18.98 26.36
N GLU A 198 -3.42 -20.27 26.39
CA GLU A 198 -2.04 -20.70 26.08
C GLU A 198 -1.66 -20.38 24.62
N SER A 199 -2.60 -20.61 23.69
CA SER A 199 -2.52 -20.24 22.28
C SER A 199 -3.77 -19.46 21.84
N LEU A 200 -3.58 -18.45 20.99
CA LEU A 200 -4.68 -17.65 20.45
C LEU A 200 -5.18 -18.24 19.13
N ARG A 201 -6.47 -18.55 19.06
CA ARG A 201 -7.23 -18.82 17.83
C ARG A 201 -8.26 -17.71 17.72
N VAL A 202 -7.92 -16.71 16.92
CA VAL A 202 -8.61 -15.43 16.77
C VAL A 202 -9.62 -15.49 15.62
N TYR A 203 -10.86 -15.07 15.90
CA TYR A 203 -11.88 -14.78 14.90
C TYR A 203 -12.02 -13.26 14.80
N GLU A 204 -11.51 -12.69 13.71
CA GLU A 204 -11.60 -11.26 13.40
C GLU A 204 -12.97 -10.97 12.77
N ALA A 205 -13.71 -10.01 13.32
CA ALA A 205 -15.07 -9.72 12.89
C ALA A 205 -15.46 -8.24 13.10
N HIS A 206 -16.37 -7.77 12.24
CA HIS A 206 -16.91 -6.42 12.22
C HIS A 206 -18.44 -6.51 12.35
N VAL A 207 -18.96 -6.11 13.53
CA VAL A 207 -20.37 -6.26 13.94
C VAL A 207 -21.37 -5.86 12.86
N GLY A 208 -21.12 -4.76 12.15
CA GLY A 208 -22.02 -4.22 11.15
C GLY A 208 -22.23 -5.05 9.88
N ILE A 209 -21.37 -6.03 9.59
CA ILE A 209 -21.48 -6.89 8.39
C ILE A 209 -21.79 -8.36 8.71
N SER A 210 -21.85 -8.75 9.99
CA SER A 210 -22.04 -10.14 10.44
C SER A 210 -23.48 -10.66 10.31
N SER A 211 -24.12 -10.39 9.17
CA SER A 211 -25.50 -10.77 8.83
C SER A 211 -25.63 -10.92 7.30
N PRO A 212 -26.51 -11.78 6.77
CA PRO A 212 -26.79 -11.86 5.34
C PRO A 212 -27.67 -10.71 4.81
N GLU A 213 -28.26 -9.92 5.71
CA GLU A 213 -29.16 -8.79 5.39
C GLU A 213 -28.44 -7.60 4.75
N LEU A 214 -29.13 -6.85 3.87
CA LEU A 214 -28.55 -5.69 3.16
C LEU A 214 -28.60 -4.40 3.99
N ARG A 215 -28.02 -4.43 5.19
CA ARG A 215 -27.96 -3.30 6.14
C ARG A 215 -26.86 -3.50 7.17
N VAL A 216 -26.60 -2.46 7.96
CA VAL A 216 -25.83 -2.61 9.21
C VAL A 216 -26.53 -3.61 10.16
N ALA A 217 -25.75 -4.58 10.66
CA ALA A 217 -26.15 -5.49 11.73
C ALA A 217 -25.80 -4.95 13.13
N THR A 218 -26.55 -5.39 14.14
CA THR A 218 -26.46 -4.83 15.51
C THR A 218 -25.63 -5.69 16.47
N TYR A 219 -25.14 -5.07 17.56
CA TYR A 219 -24.45 -5.78 18.65
C TYR A 219 -25.30 -6.97 19.16
N LYS A 220 -26.61 -6.77 19.35
CA LYS A 220 -27.54 -7.83 19.79
C LYS A 220 -27.71 -8.98 18.79
N GLU A 221 -27.63 -8.70 17.49
CA GLU A 221 -27.63 -9.74 16.46
C GLU A 221 -26.32 -10.52 16.45
N PHE A 222 -25.18 -9.84 16.61
CA PHE A 222 -23.87 -10.49 16.78
C PHE A 222 -23.83 -11.39 18.03
N THR A 223 -24.29 -10.87 19.18
CA THR A 223 -24.42 -11.60 20.44
C THR A 223 -25.22 -12.90 20.28
N LYS A 224 -26.35 -12.82 19.57
CA LYS A 224 -27.27 -13.94 19.38
C LYS A 224 -26.77 -14.96 18.35
N ASN A 225 -26.22 -14.49 17.23
CA ASN A 225 -25.98 -15.31 16.04
C ASN A 225 -24.50 -15.71 15.89
N MET A 226 -23.56 -14.78 16.14
CA MET A 226 -22.12 -14.99 15.89
C MET A 226 -21.40 -15.64 17.06
N LEU A 227 -21.65 -15.22 18.32
CA LEU A 227 -20.94 -15.80 19.46
C LEU A 227 -21.10 -17.34 19.57
N PRO A 228 -22.28 -17.95 19.35
CA PRO A 228 -22.42 -19.41 19.31
C PRO A 228 -21.69 -20.05 18.12
N ARG A 229 -21.65 -19.39 16.95
CA ARG A 229 -20.94 -19.83 15.75
C ARG A 229 -19.44 -19.88 16.00
N ILE A 230 -18.87 -18.77 16.46
CA ILE A 230 -17.44 -18.61 16.77
C ILE A 230 -16.99 -19.65 17.80
N LYS A 231 -17.74 -19.81 18.90
CA LYS A 231 -17.46 -20.85 19.89
C LYS A 231 -17.57 -22.27 19.31
N GLY A 232 -18.59 -22.51 18.48
CA GLY A 232 -18.82 -23.78 17.80
C GLY A 232 -17.80 -24.12 16.72
N LEU A 233 -16.99 -23.16 16.26
CA LEU A 233 -15.85 -23.35 15.36
C LEU A 233 -14.53 -23.61 16.11
N GLY A 234 -14.48 -23.46 17.44
CA GLY A 234 -13.30 -23.77 18.26
C GLY A 234 -12.33 -22.61 18.48
N TYR A 235 -12.63 -21.42 17.96
CA TYR A 235 -11.93 -20.17 18.31
C TYR A 235 -12.09 -19.86 19.81
N ASN A 236 -11.11 -19.16 20.38
CA ASN A 236 -11.08 -18.76 21.79
C ASN A 236 -10.89 -17.27 22.01
N VAL A 237 -10.60 -16.51 20.94
CA VAL A 237 -10.46 -15.05 20.93
C VAL A 237 -11.33 -14.47 19.81
N ILE A 238 -11.96 -13.32 20.06
CA ILE A 238 -12.55 -12.44 19.05
C ILE A 238 -11.67 -11.20 18.94
N GLN A 239 -11.31 -10.79 17.73
CA GLN A 239 -10.81 -9.44 17.44
C GLN A 239 -11.98 -8.63 16.90
N LEU A 240 -12.41 -7.61 17.64
CA LEU A 240 -13.65 -6.88 17.36
C LEU A 240 -13.34 -5.52 16.73
N MET A 241 -13.51 -5.45 15.40
CA MET A 241 -13.17 -4.29 14.59
C MET A 241 -14.21 -3.16 14.70
N ALA A 242 -13.78 -1.92 14.39
CA ALA A 242 -14.62 -0.75 14.19
C ALA A 242 -15.56 -0.34 15.36
N VAL A 243 -15.26 -0.77 16.59
CA VAL A 243 -16.08 -0.44 17.76
C VAL A 243 -15.94 1.03 18.18
N MET A 244 -14.75 1.61 18.03
CA MET A 244 -14.53 3.04 18.26
C MET A 244 -15.25 3.84 17.16
N GLU A 245 -15.97 4.90 17.55
CA GLU A 245 -16.85 5.64 16.62
C GLU A 245 -16.08 6.40 15.53
N HIS A 246 -16.51 6.17 14.29
CA HIS A 246 -15.90 6.63 13.04
C HIS A 246 -17.00 7.18 12.12
N ALA A 247 -16.89 8.43 11.65
CA ALA A 247 -18.00 9.02 10.88
C ALA A 247 -18.17 8.39 9.48
N TYR A 248 -17.08 7.93 8.87
CA TYR A 248 -17.09 7.30 7.54
C TYR A 248 -17.12 5.77 7.65
N TYR A 249 -18.29 5.15 7.41
CA TYR A 249 -18.47 3.68 7.58
C TYR A 249 -17.55 2.86 6.67
N ALA A 250 -17.29 3.32 5.44
CA ALA A 250 -16.37 2.68 4.50
C ALA A 250 -14.87 2.87 4.84
N SER A 251 -14.53 3.55 5.94
CA SER A 251 -13.19 3.47 6.55
C SER A 251 -12.93 2.14 7.28
N PHE A 252 -13.94 1.26 7.36
CA PHE A 252 -13.88 -0.02 8.04
C PHE A 252 -13.54 0.07 9.56
N GLY A 253 -13.65 1.27 10.14
CA GLY A 253 -13.30 1.55 11.53
C GLY A 253 -12.01 2.36 11.72
N TYR A 254 -11.22 2.61 10.68
CA TYR A 254 -9.92 3.28 10.85
C TYR A 254 -10.04 4.81 11.00
N GLN A 255 -11.05 5.47 10.42
CA GLN A 255 -11.22 6.92 10.53
C GLN A 255 -11.95 7.32 11.82
N ILE A 256 -11.25 7.22 12.97
CA ILE A 256 -11.84 7.53 14.28
C ILE A 256 -12.16 9.01 14.44
N ASN A 257 -13.40 9.25 14.90
CA ASN A 257 -13.95 10.55 15.22
C ASN A 257 -14.04 10.77 16.73
N ASN A 258 -14.65 9.83 17.47
CA ASN A 258 -14.96 9.99 18.90
C ASN A 258 -14.40 8.79 19.70
N PHE A 259 -13.16 8.93 20.19
CA PHE A 259 -12.35 7.84 20.76
C PHE A 259 -13.00 7.13 21.96
N PHE A 260 -13.84 7.81 22.73
CA PHE A 260 -14.53 7.26 23.91
C PHE A 260 -15.96 6.78 23.63
N ALA A 261 -16.44 6.89 22.39
CA ALA A 261 -17.78 6.45 22.00
C ALA A 261 -17.75 5.06 21.34
N ALA A 262 -18.63 4.17 21.81
CA ALA A 262 -18.96 2.95 21.10
C ALA A 262 -19.86 3.27 19.90
N SER A 263 -19.47 2.80 18.72
CA SER A 263 -20.09 3.07 17.41
C SER A 263 -21.61 2.89 17.45
N SER A 264 -22.33 4.01 17.28
CA SER A 264 -23.79 4.08 17.44
C SER A 264 -24.55 3.34 16.35
N ARG A 265 -23.86 2.91 15.28
CA ARG A 265 -24.44 2.16 14.16
C ARG A 265 -24.94 0.78 14.55
N TYR A 266 -24.28 0.14 15.52
CA TYR A 266 -24.58 -1.23 15.91
C TYR A 266 -25.49 -1.32 17.16
N GLY A 267 -25.70 -0.22 17.86
CA GLY A 267 -26.53 -0.13 19.07
C GLY A 267 -25.95 0.81 20.12
N THR A 268 -26.42 0.68 21.35
CA THR A 268 -26.01 1.49 22.50
C THR A 268 -24.76 0.91 23.19
N PRO A 269 -24.06 1.70 24.04
CA PRO A 269 -23.02 1.20 24.92
C PRO A 269 -23.42 -0.02 25.78
N GLU A 270 -24.69 -0.10 26.17
CA GLU A 270 -25.19 -1.21 27.00
C GLU A 270 -25.39 -2.49 26.18
N ASP A 271 -25.61 -2.39 24.85
CA ASP A 271 -25.67 -3.54 23.94
C ASP A 271 -24.26 -4.12 23.67
N LEU A 272 -23.22 -3.27 23.64
CA LEU A 272 -21.83 -3.72 23.56
C LEU A 272 -21.36 -4.41 24.86
N LYS A 273 -21.74 -3.87 26.02
CA LYS A 273 -21.53 -4.54 27.33
C LYS A 273 -22.20 -5.92 27.35
N GLU A 274 -23.40 -6.05 26.77
CA GLU A 274 -24.09 -7.33 26.63
C GLU A 274 -23.35 -8.33 25.72
N LEU A 275 -22.77 -7.86 24.61
CA LEU A 275 -21.96 -8.68 23.70
C LEU A 275 -20.74 -9.26 24.42
N ILE A 276 -19.98 -8.42 25.13
CA ILE A 276 -18.74 -8.84 25.80
C ILE A 276 -19.05 -9.77 27.00
N ASP A 277 -20.06 -9.45 27.82
CA ASP A 277 -20.50 -10.33 28.91
C ASP A 277 -20.97 -11.71 28.40
N ALA A 278 -21.66 -11.76 27.25
CA ALA A 278 -22.08 -13.01 26.63
C ALA A 278 -20.90 -13.81 26.05
N ALA A 279 -19.90 -13.14 25.47
CA ALA A 279 -18.67 -13.77 25.00
C ALA A 279 -17.87 -14.37 26.16
N HIS A 280 -17.75 -13.64 27.27
CA HIS A 280 -17.15 -14.10 28.52
C HIS A 280 -17.90 -15.31 29.11
N GLY A 281 -19.24 -15.29 29.08
CA GLY A 281 -20.08 -16.43 29.47
C GLY A 281 -19.89 -17.70 28.62
N LEU A 282 -19.39 -17.56 27.38
CA LEU A 282 -18.96 -18.68 26.54
C LEU A 282 -17.46 -19.02 26.71
N GLY A 283 -16.72 -18.28 27.52
CA GLY A 283 -15.26 -18.40 27.63
C GLY A 283 -14.57 -18.08 26.30
N LEU A 284 -14.94 -16.94 25.70
CA LEU A 284 -14.25 -16.29 24.58
C LEU A 284 -13.63 -14.99 25.09
N VAL A 285 -12.34 -14.80 24.83
CA VAL A 285 -11.62 -13.52 25.01
C VAL A 285 -12.13 -12.53 23.96
N VAL A 286 -12.30 -11.25 24.31
CA VAL A 286 -12.62 -10.20 23.33
C VAL A 286 -11.56 -9.11 23.34
N LEU A 287 -10.89 -8.92 22.21
CA LEU A 287 -9.92 -7.84 21.97
C LEU A 287 -10.57 -6.73 21.16
N LEU A 288 -10.13 -5.49 21.39
CA LEU A 288 -10.57 -4.30 20.66
C LEU A 288 -9.50 -3.84 19.65
N ASP A 289 -9.91 -3.45 18.45
CA ASP A 289 -9.11 -2.61 17.55
C ASP A 289 -8.96 -1.20 18.15
N VAL A 290 -7.73 -0.79 18.48
CA VAL A 290 -7.42 0.55 19.00
C VAL A 290 -6.55 1.33 18.02
N VAL A 291 -7.22 2.20 17.27
CA VAL A 291 -6.61 3.06 16.25
C VAL A 291 -6.04 4.32 16.93
N HIS A 292 -4.88 4.19 17.55
CA HIS A 292 -4.11 5.31 18.14
C HIS A 292 -2.97 5.82 17.23
N SER A 293 -2.89 5.32 16.00
CA SER A 293 -1.93 5.78 14.98
C SER A 293 -2.31 7.13 14.37
N HIS A 294 -3.60 7.43 14.23
CA HIS A 294 -4.11 8.65 13.62
C HIS A 294 -5.52 8.98 14.11
N ALA A 295 -6.06 10.12 13.68
CA ALA A 295 -7.45 10.50 13.85
C ALA A 295 -8.03 11.09 12.55
N SER A 296 -9.36 11.01 12.40
CA SER A 296 -10.08 11.64 11.29
C SER A 296 -9.83 13.16 11.26
N LYS A 297 -9.75 13.72 10.05
CA LYS A 297 -9.67 15.18 9.83
C LYS A 297 -10.98 15.93 10.07
N ASN A 298 -12.07 15.24 10.40
CA ASN A 298 -13.37 15.85 10.68
C ASN A 298 -13.29 16.86 11.85
N VAL A 299 -13.78 18.08 11.60
CA VAL A 299 -13.75 19.21 12.57
C VAL A 299 -15.07 19.38 13.33
N LEU A 300 -16.22 19.07 12.70
CA LEU A 300 -17.54 19.28 13.32
C LEU A 300 -17.93 18.16 14.31
N ASP A 301 -17.51 16.93 14.01
CA ASP A 301 -17.87 15.72 14.75
C ASP A 301 -16.68 14.79 15.01
N GLY A 302 -15.46 15.31 14.92
CA GLY A 302 -14.21 14.63 15.24
C GLY A 302 -13.29 15.49 16.10
N LEU A 303 -12.07 14.99 16.33
CA LEU A 303 -11.08 15.63 17.21
C LEU A 303 -10.25 16.72 16.52
N ASN A 304 -10.34 16.88 15.20
CA ASN A 304 -9.55 17.88 14.46
C ASN A 304 -10.01 19.32 14.77
N GLU A 305 -9.05 20.24 14.90
CA GLU A 305 -9.29 21.67 15.13
C GLU A 305 -10.31 21.94 16.27
N PHE A 306 -10.22 21.13 17.32
CA PHE A 306 -11.13 21.15 18.47
C PHE A 306 -11.15 22.53 19.15
N ASP A 307 -10.01 23.03 19.62
CA ASP A 307 -9.86 24.40 20.14
C ASP A 307 -9.53 25.46 19.08
N GLY A 308 -9.79 25.15 17.80
CA GLY A 308 -9.47 26.00 16.65
C GLY A 308 -7.98 25.99 16.25
N THR A 309 -7.15 25.12 16.82
CA THR A 309 -5.75 24.94 16.39
C THR A 309 -5.53 23.60 15.68
N ASP A 310 -4.57 23.56 14.76
CA ASP A 310 -4.14 22.30 14.14
C ASP A 310 -3.31 21.41 15.09
N HIS A 311 -2.87 21.93 16.24
CA HIS A 311 -1.78 21.35 17.04
C HIS A 311 -2.09 21.11 18.53
N GLN A 312 -3.37 21.04 18.89
CA GLN A 312 -3.78 20.68 20.25
C GLN A 312 -3.48 19.20 20.57
N TYR A 313 -4.26 18.26 20.02
CA TYR A 313 -4.05 16.82 20.20
C TYR A 313 -2.98 16.26 19.24
N PHE A 314 -2.63 17.03 18.21
CA PHE A 314 -1.83 16.63 17.06
C PHE A 314 -0.55 17.47 16.97
N HIS A 315 0.40 17.07 16.13
CA HIS A 315 1.50 17.97 15.79
C HIS A 315 1.02 19.10 14.86
N ALA A 316 1.79 20.20 14.79
CA ALA A 316 1.53 21.31 13.88
C ALA A 316 2.02 21.00 12.45
N GLY A 317 1.33 21.56 11.46
CA GLY A 317 1.76 21.52 10.05
C GLY A 317 1.96 20.11 9.51
N PRO A 318 2.99 19.86 8.67
CA PRO A 318 3.21 18.55 8.03
C PRO A 318 3.39 17.37 8.99
N LYS A 319 4.14 17.50 10.11
CA LYS A 319 4.27 16.38 11.09
C LYS A 319 2.91 15.99 11.70
N GLY A 320 1.92 16.89 11.64
CA GLY A 320 0.57 16.67 12.10
C GLY A 320 -0.38 15.99 11.11
N LYS A 321 0.08 15.58 9.92
CA LYS A 321 -0.78 15.08 8.83
C LYS A 321 -0.19 13.81 8.20
N HIS A 322 -1.04 12.80 8.00
CA HIS A 322 -0.68 11.58 7.29
C HIS A 322 -1.22 11.66 5.86
N GLU A 323 -0.35 12.00 4.89
CA GLU A 323 -0.78 12.37 3.53
C GLU A 323 -1.57 11.24 2.83
N LEU A 324 -1.08 10.00 2.90
CA LEU A 324 -1.72 8.82 2.29
C LEU A 324 -3.08 8.44 2.90
N TRP A 325 -3.36 8.86 4.16
CA TRP A 325 -4.62 8.57 4.84
C TRP A 325 -5.50 9.82 5.04
N ASP A 326 -5.08 10.98 4.52
CA ASP A 326 -5.83 12.25 4.62
C ASP A 326 -6.24 12.60 6.08
N SER A 327 -5.34 12.29 7.03
CA SER A 327 -5.63 12.16 8.47
C SER A 327 -4.73 13.01 9.38
N ARG A 328 -5.09 13.16 10.66
CA ARG A 328 -4.29 13.84 11.68
C ARG A 328 -3.39 12.88 12.47
N LEU A 329 -2.18 13.32 12.84
CA LEU A 329 -1.19 12.55 13.60
C LEU A 329 -0.96 13.13 15.00
N PHE A 330 -1.07 12.26 16.03
CA PHE A 330 -1.03 12.64 17.44
C PHE A 330 0.32 13.22 17.89
N ASN A 331 0.27 14.18 18.82
CA ASN A 331 1.44 14.67 19.53
C ASN A 331 1.71 13.80 20.77
N TYR A 332 2.29 12.61 20.56
CA TYR A 332 2.60 11.65 21.63
C TYR A 332 3.53 12.22 22.72
N GLY A 333 4.30 13.28 22.40
CA GLY A 333 5.14 14.00 23.36
C GLY A 333 4.38 14.94 24.31
N HIS A 334 3.08 15.16 24.12
CA HIS A 334 2.30 16.10 24.94
C HIS A 334 1.56 15.42 26.11
N HIS A 335 1.63 16.03 27.31
CA HIS A 335 1.13 15.45 28.56
C HIS A 335 -0.37 15.09 28.51
N GLU A 336 -1.22 15.99 28.02
CA GLU A 336 -2.67 15.73 27.94
C GLU A 336 -3.05 14.79 26.79
N VAL A 337 -2.19 14.62 25.77
CA VAL A 337 -2.38 13.60 24.73
C VAL A 337 -2.01 12.21 25.28
N MET A 338 -0.90 12.12 26.03
CA MET A 338 -0.55 10.93 26.81
C MET A 338 -1.68 10.56 27.78
N ARG A 339 -2.27 11.54 28.48
CA ARG A 339 -3.44 11.31 29.35
C ARG A 339 -4.63 10.77 28.55
N PHE A 340 -4.99 11.40 27.43
CA PHE A 340 -6.10 11.01 26.57
C PHE A 340 -5.96 9.57 26.08
N LEU A 341 -4.84 9.23 25.45
CA LEU A 341 -4.62 7.92 24.84
C LEU A 341 -4.45 6.79 25.88
N LEU A 342 -3.76 7.04 27.01
CA LEU A 342 -3.65 6.04 28.08
C LEU A 342 -4.96 5.88 28.85
N SER A 343 -5.76 6.95 28.99
CA SER A 343 -7.10 6.85 29.60
C SER A 343 -8.12 6.18 28.69
N ASN A 344 -7.94 6.25 27.36
CA ASN A 344 -8.80 5.54 26.42
C ASN A 344 -8.65 4.01 26.57
N LEU A 345 -7.40 3.53 26.67
CA LEU A 345 -7.12 2.12 26.98
C LEU A 345 -7.76 1.71 28.31
N ARG A 346 -7.52 2.46 29.40
CA ARG A 346 -8.15 2.18 30.71
C ARG A 346 -9.67 2.15 30.66
N PHE A 347 -10.29 3.09 29.94
CA PHE A 347 -11.73 3.19 29.76
C PHE A 347 -12.33 1.96 29.08
N TRP A 348 -11.74 1.50 27.96
CA TRP A 348 -12.23 0.29 27.28
C TRP A 348 -12.05 -0.99 28.12
N MET A 349 -10.99 -1.08 28.93
CA MET A 349 -10.83 -2.18 29.90
C MET A 349 -11.89 -2.15 31.02
N ASP A 350 -12.22 -0.98 31.59
CA ASP A 350 -13.07 -0.89 32.78
C ASP A 350 -14.59 -0.74 32.50
N GLU A 351 -14.99 0.06 31.51
CA GLU A 351 -16.41 0.31 31.18
C GLU A 351 -17.03 -0.87 30.41
N TYR A 352 -16.23 -1.53 29.56
CA TYR A 352 -16.70 -2.55 28.61
C TYR A 352 -16.13 -3.96 28.84
N ASN A 353 -15.13 -4.12 29.72
CA ASN A 353 -14.45 -5.39 29.98
C ASN A 353 -13.74 -6.05 28.78
N PHE A 354 -13.25 -5.28 27.80
CA PHE A 354 -12.33 -5.83 26.78
C PHE A 354 -11.08 -6.45 27.43
N ASP A 355 -10.61 -7.57 26.90
CA ASP A 355 -9.49 -8.38 27.44
C ASP A 355 -8.12 -7.99 26.86
N GLY A 356 -8.08 -6.97 26.02
CA GLY A 356 -6.87 -6.51 25.36
C GLY A 356 -7.14 -5.87 24.00
N TYR A 357 -6.10 -5.76 23.19
CA TYR A 357 -6.08 -4.88 22.02
C TYR A 357 -5.32 -5.45 20.83
N ARG A 358 -5.75 -5.09 19.62
CA ARG A 358 -4.85 -4.87 18.48
C ARG A 358 -4.61 -3.37 18.37
N PHE A 359 -3.36 -2.94 18.31
CA PHE A 359 -2.99 -1.57 17.98
C PHE A 359 -2.77 -1.50 16.46
N ASP A 360 -3.56 -0.68 15.78
CA ASP A 360 -3.65 -0.65 14.32
C ASP A 360 -2.78 0.47 13.73
N GLY A 361 -2.12 0.20 12.61
CA GLY A 361 -1.17 1.11 11.99
C GLY A 361 0.09 1.38 12.82
N VAL A 362 0.56 0.42 13.63
CA VAL A 362 1.78 0.58 14.46
C VAL A 362 3.00 0.91 13.58
N THR A 363 3.08 0.40 12.35
CA THR A 363 4.11 0.82 11.38
C THR A 363 4.11 2.35 11.14
N SER A 364 2.93 2.97 11.02
CA SER A 364 2.80 4.42 10.84
C SER A 364 3.25 5.19 12.09
N MET A 365 3.01 4.64 13.28
CA MET A 365 3.49 5.19 14.55
C MET A 365 5.00 5.09 14.72
N LEU A 366 5.61 3.96 14.34
CA LEU A 366 7.03 3.70 14.60
C LEU A 366 7.97 4.61 13.81
N TYR A 367 7.56 5.14 12.65
CA TYR A 367 8.46 5.84 11.74
C TYR A 367 7.90 7.20 11.29
N LEU A 368 8.78 8.20 11.20
CA LEU A 368 8.51 9.54 10.67
C LEU A 368 8.21 9.56 9.16
N HIS A 369 8.48 8.46 8.46
CA HIS A 369 8.09 8.20 7.07
C HIS A 369 6.93 7.18 6.97
N HIS A 370 6.37 6.77 8.11
CA HIS A 370 5.19 5.91 8.27
C HIS A 370 5.25 4.53 7.57
N GLY A 371 6.43 4.10 7.11
CA GLY A 371 6.62 2.96 6.21
C GLY A 371 6.28 3.24 4.74
N ILE A 372 5.73 4.41 4.40
CA ILE A 372 5.37 4.81 3.04
C ILE A 372 6.63 4.85 2.16
N GLY A 373 6.54 4.27 0.95
CA GLY A 373 7.65 4.22 0.00
C GLY A 373 8.91 3.50 0.48
N THR A 374 8.87 2.82 1.64
CA THR A 374 10.06 2.33 2.35
C THR A 374 10.07 0.81 2.45
N GLY A 375 11.05 0.17 1.82
CA GLY A 375 11.28 -1.26 1.98
C GLY A 375 12.12 -1.57 3.23
N PHE A 376 11.68 -2.53 4.04
CA PHE A 376 12.44 -3.06 5.17
C PHE A 376 13.21 -4.31 4.74
N SER A 377 14.54 -4.28 4.80
CA SER A 377 15.40 -5.40 4.40
C SER A 377 15.66 -6.39 5.55
N GLY A 378 15.27 -6.02 6.76
CA GLY A 378 15.70 -6.69 8.00
C GLY A 378 17.07 -6.20 8.49
N GLY A 379 17.63 -5.14 7.90
CA GLY A 379 18.90 -4.53 8.31
C GLY A 379 18.70 -3.58 9.49
N TYR A 380 19.27 -3.87 10.67
CA TYR A 380 18.80 -3.27 11.94
C TYR A 380 18.93 -1.73 12.00
N HIS A 381 19.78 -1.12 11.18
CA HIS A 381 19.85 0.33 11.00
C HIS A 381 18.52 1.01 10.59
N GLU A 382 17.63 0.29 9.89
CA GLU A 382 16.28 0.74 9.51
C GLU A 382 15.40 0.99 10.75
N TYR A 383 15.57 0.18 11.79
CA TYR A 383 14.70 0.11 12.99
C TYR A 383 15.23 0.92 14.18
N PHE A 384 16.48 1.37 14.12
CA PHE A 384 17.19 2.06 15.21
C PHE A 384 17.91 3.35 14.79
N GLY A 385 17.75 3.75 13.52
CA GLY A 385 18.22 5.00 12.94
C GLY A 385 17.32 6.21 13.20
N ALA A 386 17.60 7.31 12.50
CA ALA A 386 16.96 8.62 12.72
C ALA A 386 15.53 8.75 12.17
N GLY A 387 15.04 7.79 11.38
CA GLY A 387 13.68 7.77 10.84
C GLY A 387 12.61 7.33 11.83
N VAL A 388 12.97 6.91 13.05
CA VAL A 388 12.04 6.41 14.07
C VAL A 388 11.45 7.54 14.90
N ASP A 389 10.13 7.53 15.10
CA ASP A 389 9.48 8.45 16.05
C ASP A 389 9.62 7.93 17.50
N GLU A 390 10.55 8.52 18.24
CA GLU A 390 10.77 8.15 19.65
C GLU A 390 9.69 8.65 20.62
N GLU A 391 8.79 9.53 20.19
CA GLU A 391 7.64 9.99 21.00
C GLU A 391 6.55 8.92 20.95
N ALA A 392 6.23 8.42 19.76
CA ALA A 392 5.30 7.31 19.53
C ALA A 392 5.79 5.98 20.12
N VAL A 393 7.07 5.62 19.95
CA VAL A 393 7.65 4.41 20.57
C VAL A 393 7.55 4.45 22.10
N VAL A 394 7.75 5.63 22.70
CA VAL A 394 7.64 5.80 24.16
C VAL A 394 6.18 5.76 24.61
N TYR A 395 5.23 6.31 23.85
CA TYR A 395 3.81 6.09 24.11
C TYR A 395 3.45 4.59 24.12
N LEU A 396 3.91 3.81 23.13
CA LEU A 396 3.65 2.37 23.05
C LEU A 396 4.30 1.57 24.20
N MET A 397 5.49 1.98 24.66
CA MET A 397 6.11 1.43 25.87
C MET A 397 5.28 1.70 27.13
N LEU A 398 4.79 2.93 27.31
CA LEU A 398 3.97 3.32 28.45
C LEU A 398 2.59 2.65 28.44
N ALA A 399 1.99 2.50 27.25
CA ALA A 399 0.72 1.80 27.06
C ALA A 399 0.81 0.31 27.43
N ASN A 400 1.86 -0.38 26.97
CA ASN A 400 2.05 -1.79 27.31
C ASN A 400 2.43 -2.00 28.79
N GLU A 401 3.27 -1.15 29.39
CA GLU A 401 3.60 -1.24 30.81
C GLU A 401 2.35 -1.01 31.69
N LEU A 402 1.56 0.04 31.40
CA LEU A 402 0.28 0.33 32.05
C LEU A 402 -0.68 -0.87 32.00
N LEU A 403 -0.87 -1.44 30.81
CA LEU A 403 -1.83 -2.53 30.61
C LEU A 403 -1.39 -3.80 31.37
N HIS A 404 -0.12 -4.18 31.31
CA HIS A 404 0.38 -5.39 31.98
C HIS A 404 0.55 -5.24 33.51
N GLU A 405 0.81 -4.03 34.02
CA GLU A 405 0.81 -3.77 35.47
C GLU A 405 -0.60 -3.91 36.07
N LEU A 406 -1.61 -3.39 35.37
CA LEU A 406 -3.00 -3.36 35.83
C LEU A 406 -3.77 -4.65 35.57
N TYR A 407 -3.52 -5.31 34.43
CA TYR A 407 -4.28 -6.45 33.93
C TYR A 407 -3.31 -7.56 33.47
N PRO A 408 -2.77 -8.41 34.37
CA PRO A 408 -1.71 -9.38 34.01
C PRO A 408 -2.09 -10.42 32.94
N ASP A 409 -3.38 -10.68 32.76
CA ASP A 409 -3.94 -11.59 31.74
C ASP A 409 -4.29 -10.87 30.41
N VAL A 410 -4.01 -9.56 30.27
CA VAL A 410 -4.25 -8.78 29.04
C VAL A 410 -3.47 -9.36 27.86
N ILE A 411 -3.96 -9.12 26.63
CA ILE A 411 -3.26 -9.44 25.39
C ILE A 411 -3.09 -8.15 24.56
N THR A 412 -1.87 -7.83 24.13
CA THR A 412 -1.63 -6.74 23.18
C THR A 412 -0.98 -7.24 21.89
N VAL A 413 -1.59 -6.90 20.75
CA VAL A 413 -1.15 -7.27 19.40
C VAL A 413 -0.73 -6.00 18.66
N ALA A 414 0.43 -6.04 18.00
CA ALA A 414 0.89 -4.96 17.11
C ALA A 414 0.63 -5.28 15.63
N GLU A 415 0.00 -4.35 14.92
CA GLU A 415 -0.01 -4.31 13.46
C GLU A 415 1.23 -3.59 12.92
N ASP A 416 2.35 -4.33 12.91
CA ASP A 416 3.61 -3.89 12.34
C ASP A 416 3.99 -4.75 11.13
N VAL A 417 4.11 -4.15 9.95
CA VAL A 417 4.62 -4.82 8.74
C VAL A 417 6.15 -4.81 8.70
N SER A 418 6.81 -3.82 9.33
CA SER A 418 8.26 -3.63 9.23
C SER A 418 9.07 -4.77 9.84
N GLY A 419 8.56 -5.39 10.90
CA GLY A 419 9.26 -6.46 11.63
C GLY A 419 10.24 -5.94 12.67
N MET A 420 9.87 -4.87 13.39
CA MET A 420 10.74 -4.21 14.35
C MET A 420 11.26 -5.18 15.42
N PRO A 421 12.60 -5.33 15.58
CA PRO A 421 13.17 -6.15 16.63
C PRO A 421 12.79 -5.65 18.04
N ALA A 422 12.47 -6.59 18.93
CA ALA A 422 12.05 -6.32 20.30
C ALA A 422 10.73 -5.53 20.46
N LEU A 423 9.88 -5.51 19.43
CA LEU A 423 8.51 -4.99 19.53
C LEU A 423 7.70 -5.82 20.53
N CYS A 424 7.84 -7.15 20.48
CA CYS A 424 7.11 -8.11 21.32
C CYS A 424 7.94 -8.61 22.52
N LEU A 425 8.80 -7.75 23.08
CA LEU A 425 9.58 -8.02 24.30
C LEU A 425 9.28 -6.95 25.37
N PRO A 426 9.30 -7.27 26.67
CA PRO A 426 8.91 -6.35 27.74
C PRO A 426 9.90 -5.18 27.93
N LEU A 427 9.38 -4.05 28.43
CA LEU A 427 10.14 -2.83 28.72
C LEU A 427 11.31 -3.07 29.69
N SER A 428 11.17 -4.03 30.60
CA SER A 428 12.24 -4.45 31.53
C SER A 428 13.48 -5.05 30.85
N LEU A 429 13.38 -5.50 29.59
CA LEU A 429 14.52 -5.87 28.75
C LEU A 429 14.96 -4.73 27.82
N GLY A 430 14.11 -3.72 27.60
CA GLY A 430 14.29 -2.65 26.62
C GLY A 430 13.42 -2.77 25.35
N GLY A 431 12.48 -3.72 25.32
CA GLY A 431 11.50 -3.85 24.23
C GLY A 431 10.28 -2.93 24.38
N VAL A 432 9.37 -2.96 23.40
CA VAL A 432 8.18 -2.07 23.35
C VAL A 432 7.01 -2.61 24.19
N GLY A 433 6.99 -3.91 24.51
CA GLY A 433 6.07 -4.51 25.48
C GLY A 433 4.85 -5.23 24.92
N PHE A 434 4.73 -5.42 23.60
CA PHE A 434 3.62 -6.18 23.03
C PHE A 434 3.70 -7.69 23.36
N ASP A 435 2.56 -8.38 23.43
CA ASP A 435 2.52 -9.84 23.48
C ASP A 435 2.81 -10.47 22.10
N TYR A 436 2.16 -9.98 21.04
CA TYR A 436 2.20 -10.54 19.70
C TYR A 436 2.36 -9.44 18.63
N ARG A 437 2.81 -9.83 17.43
CA ARG A 437 2.60 -9.06 16.19
C ARG A 437 1.93 -9.90 15.10
N LEU A 438 1.31 -9.24 14.14
CA LEU A 438 0.75 -9.89 12.95
C LEU A 438 1.87 -10.36 11.99
N ALA A 439 1.73 -11.57 11.43
CA ALA A 439 2.66 -12.14 10.47
C ALA A 439 2.29 -11.75 9.01
N MET A 440 2.28 -10.44 8.74
CA MET A 440 1.66 -9.83 7.55
C MET A 440 2.20 -10.31 6.20
N ALA A 441 3.44 -10.84 6.14
CA ALA A 441 4.03 -11.38 4.91
C ALA A 441 3.49 -12.76 4.47
N ILE A 442 2.66 -13.42 5.29
CA ILE A 442 2.10 -14.75 4.95
C ILE A 442 0.97 -14.64 3.90
N PRO A 443 -0.02 -13.73 4.02
CA PRO A 443 -0.97 -13.44 2.95
C PRO A 443 -0.30 -13.08 1.63
N ASP A 444 0.62 -12.11 1.63
CA ASP A 444 1.34 -11.65 0.41
C ASP A 444 1.93 -12.81 -0.38
N MET A 445 2.57 -13.75 0.34
CA MET A 445 3.12 -14.97 -0.25
C MET A 445 2.02 -15.84 -0.89
N TRP A 446 0.91 -16.09 -0.20
CA TRP A 446 -0.17 -16.93 -0.74
C TRP A 446 -0.88 -16.28 -1.93
N ILE A 447 -1.21 -15.00 -1.85
CA ILE A 447 -1.80 -14.21 -2.95
C ILE A 447 -0.87 -14.28 -4.17
N LYS A 448 0.42 -13.97 -3.98
CA LYS A 448 1.42 -13.99 -5.05
C LYS A 448 1.53 -15.35 -5.71
N ILE A 449 1.65 -16.42 -4.93
CA ILE A 449 1.75 -17.79 -5.44
C ILE A 449 0.48 -18.19 -6.22
N LEU A 450 -0.71 -17.84 -5.71
CA LEU A 450 -2.00 -18.12 -6.38
C LEU A 450 -2.26 -17.26 -7.63
N LYS A 451 -1.61 -16.08 -7.74
CA LYS A 451 -1.76 -15.12 -8.83
C LYS A 451 -0.72 -15.31 -9.95
N GLU A 452 0.49 -15.75 -9.62
CA GLU A 452 1.64 -15.78 -10.53
C GLU A 452 2.15 -17.19 -10.89
N GLN A 453 1.84 -18.24 -10.11
CA GLN A 453 2.49 -19.56 -10.22
C GLN A 453 1.50 -20.72 -10.37
N LYS A 454 1.85 -21.71 -11.21
CA LYS A 454 1.13 -23.00 -11.27
C LYS A 454 1.53 -23.90 -10.11
N ASP A 455 0.67 -24.86 -9.75
CA ASP A 455 0.88 -25.81 -8.64
C ASP A 455 2.23 -26.59 -8.75
N GLU A 456 2.71 -26.87 -9.97
CA GLU A 456 4.02 -27.51 -10.21
C GLU A 456 5.21 -26.57 -9.97
N GLU A 457 5.00 -25.26 -10.05
CA GLU A 457 6.02 -24.19 -9.97
C GLU A 457 6.24 -23.71 -8.52
N TRP A 458 5.34 -24.05 -7.59
CA TRP A 458 5.42 -23.64 -6.17
C TRP A 458 6.71 -24.13 -5.49
N ASP A 459 7.48 -23.20 -4.92
CA ASP A 459 8.69 -23.48 -4.13
C ASP A 459 8.29 -23.75 -2.66
N LEU A 460 8.29 -25.02 -2.26
CA LEU A 460 7.98 -25.45 -0.90
C LEU A 460 9.09 -25.06 0.08
N GLY A 461 10.33 -24.98 -0.40
CA GLY A 461 11.50 -24.43 0.27
C GLY A 461 11.24 -23.02 0.79
N ASN A 462 10.70 -22.15 -0.08
CA ASN A 462 10.32 -20.76 0.18
C ASN A 462 9.03 -20.65 1.01
N ILE A 463 7.98 -21.42 0.70
CA ILE A 463 6.74 -21.45 1.52
C ILE A 463 7.07 -21.80 2.98
N CYS A 464 7.86 -22.86 3.19
CA CYS A 464 8.33 -23.24 4.52
C CYS A 464 9.19 -22.15 5.16
N PHE A 465 10.01 -21.44 4.37
CA PHE A 465 10.84 -20.34 4.87
C PHE A 465 10.00 -19.17 5.36
N THR A 466 9.07 -18.61 4.57
CA THR A 466 8.22 -17.49 4.99
C THR A 466 7.43 -17.80 6.26
N LEU A 467 6.87 -19.00 6.37
CA LEU A 467 6.14 -19.46 7.56
C LEU A 467 7.03 -19.63 8.82
N THR A 468 8.36 -19.76 8.65
CA THR A 468 9.31 -19.97 9.76
C THR A 468 10.32 -18.82 9.97
N ASN A 469 10.39 -17.84 9.07
CA ASN A 469 11.30 -16.69 9.12
C ASN A 469 10.78 -15.64 10.12
N ARG A 470 10.84 -15.98 11.41
CA ARG A 470 10.21 -15.25 12.52
C ARG A 470 11.21 -15.12 13.68
N ARG A 471 11.12 -14.04 14.46
CA ARG A 471 12.12 -13.71 15.49
C ARG A 471 11.99 -14.65 16.69
N HIS A 472 13.10 -15.24 17.15
CA HIS A 472 13.07 -16.16 18.28
C HIS A 472 12.72 -15.42 19.58
N GLY A 473 11.71 -15.89 20.30
CA GLY A 473 11.22 -15.28 21.55
C GLY A 473 10.13 -14.21 21.36
N GLU A 474 9.89 -13.74 20.15
CA GLU A 474 8.80 -12.79 19.83
C GLU A 474 7.65 -13.54 19.15
N LYS A 475 6.46 -13.54 19.78
CA LYS A 475 5.32 -14.35 19.31
C LYS A 475 4.62 -13.70 18.12
N THR A 476 4.14 -14.51 17.18
CA THR A 476 3.41 -14.01 15.99
C THR A 476 2.05 -14.66 15.80
N ILE A 477 1.06 -13.88 15.37
CA ILE A 477 -0.25 -14.40 14.93
C ILE A 477 -0.23 -14.55 13.41
N ALA A 478 -0.52 -15.77 12.92
CA ALA A 478 -0.47 -16.12 11.51
C ALA A 478 -1.86 -16.32 10.90
N TYR A 479 -2.01 -15.95 9.64
CA TYR A 479 -3.26 -16.00 8.87
C TYR A 479 -2.92 -16.10 7.37
N CYS A 480 -3.87 -16.55 6.56
CA CYS A 480 -3.65 -16.81 5.12
C CYS A 480 -4.11 -15.67 4.22
N GLU A 481 -5.00 -14.84 4.73
CA GLU A 481 -5.72 -13.76 4.07
C GLU A 481 -6.31 -12.89 5.20
N SER A 482 -6.27 -11.57 5.04
CA SER A 482 -6.78 -10.60 6.01
C SER A 482 -8.19 -10.13 5.65
N HIS A 483 -8.69 -9.14 6.40
CA HIS A 483 -9.84 -8.34 6.01
C HIS A 483 -9.57 -7.47 4.75
N ASP A 484 -8.32 -7.08 4.45
CA ASP A 484 -7.97 -6.32 3.23
C ASP A 484 -8.14 -7.16 1.96
N GLN A 485 -7.66 -8.41 1.96
CA GLN A 485 -7.85 -9.34 0.83
C GLN A 485 -9.33 -9.67 0.57
N ALA A 486 -10.20 -9.41 1.55
CA ALA A 486 -11.64 -9.54 1.37
C ALA A 486 -12.26 -8.28 0.73
N LEU A 487 -11.60 -7.12 0.69
CA LEU A 487 -12.15 -5.88 0.15
C LEU A 487 -12.19 -5.87 -1.40
N VAL A 488 -13.05 -4.99 -1.92
CA VAL A 488 -13.14 -4.70 -3.36
C VAL A 488 -11.79 -4.20 -3.90
N GLY A 489 -11.33 -4.81 -4.99
CA GLY A 489 -10.03 -4.53 -5.62
C GLY A 489 -9.06 -5.70 -5.56
N ASP A 490 -9.18 -6.56 -4.55
CA ASP A 490 -8.44 -7.82 -4.43
C ASP A 490 -9.38 -9.04 -4.51
N LYS A 491 -8.89 -10.25 -4.18
CA LYS A 491 -9.68 -11.48 -4.09
C LYS A 491 -9.34 -12.27 -2.84
N SER A 492 -10.37 -12.85 -2.21
CA SER A 492 -10.18 -13.89 -1.19
C SER A 492 -9.44 -15.11 -1.77
N LEU A 493 -8.80 -15.89 -0.91
CA LEU A 493 -8.06 -17.09 -1.28
C LEU A 493 -8.96 -18.10 -2.02
N MET A 494 -10.25 -18.17 -1.67
CA MET A 494 -11.21 -19.02 -2.39
C MET A 494 -11.61 -18.46 -3.76
N MET A 495 -11.76 -17.13 -3.90
CA MET A 495 -11.95 -16.47 -5.19
C MET A 495 -10.74 -16.65 -6.12
N HIS A 496 -9.51 -16.59 -5.60
CA HIS A 496 -8.29 -16.93 -6.33
C HIS A 496 -8.24 -18.40 -6.81
N LEU A 497 -8.76 -19.32 -6.00
CA LEU A 497 -8.67 -20.76 -6.27
C LEU A 497 -9.72 -21.29 -7.26
N CYS A 498 -10.91 -20.67 -7.30
CA CYS A 498 -12.08 -21.18 -8.04
C CYS A 498 -12.79 -20.16 -8.94
N ASP A 499 -12.62 -18.85 -8.70
CA ASP A 499 -13.21 -17.77 -9.50
C ASP A 499 -14.70 -18.01 -9.82
N ALA A 500 -15.12 -17.83 -11.08
CA ALA A 500 -16.50 -17.97 -11.55
C ALA A 500 -17.17 -19.33 -11.23
N GLU A 501 -16.42 -20.42 -11.04
CA GLU A 501 -17.03 -21.72 -10.71
C GLU A 501 -17.66 -21.75 -9.31
N LEU A 502 -17.34 -20.80 -8.41
CA LEU A 502 -18.00 -20.69 -7.10
C LEU A 502 -19.52 -20.52 -7.21
N TYR A 503 -19.97 -19.78 -8.23
CA TYR A 503 -21.38 -19.46 -8.44
C TYR A 503 -22.16 -20.60 -9.11
N THR A 504 -21.49 -21.54 -9.79
CA THR A 504 -22.12 -22.62 -10.56
C THR A 504 -21.91 -24.01 -9.96
N ASN A 505 -20.78 -24.25 -9.30
CA ASN A 505 -20.32 -25.58 -8.91
C ASN A 505 -20.07 -25.75 -7.40
N MET A 506 -20.52 -24.81 -6.55
CA MET A 506 -20.57 -25.02 -5.10
C MET A 506 -21.81 -25.76 -4.60
N SER A 507 -22.76 -26.16 -5.46
CA SER A 507 -23.84 -27.08 -5.04
C SER A 507 -23.38 -28.54 -5.05
N THR A 508 -23.75 -29.32 -4.03
CA THR A 508 -23.52 -30.76 -3.97
C THR A 508 -24.26 -31.54 -5.06
N LEU A 509 -25.31 -30.97 -5.65
CA LEU A 509 -26.09 -31.54 -6.77
C LEU A 509 -25.43 -31.36 -8.14
N THR A 510 -24.54 -30.37 -8.29
CA THR A 510 -23.80 -30.11 -9.53
C THR A 510 -22.51 -30.93 -9.58
N PRO A 511 -21.92 -31.21 -10.77
CA PRO A 511 -20.66 -31.95 -10.86
C PRO A 511 -19.57 -31.32 -9.99
N LEU A 512 -18.81 -32.18 -9.29
CA LEU A 512 -17.58 -31.76 -8.62
C LEU A 512 -16.48 -31.67 -9.69
N THR A 513 -16.17 -30.44 -10.09
CA THR A 513 -15.21 -30.15 -11.17
C THR A 513 -13.77 -30.26 -10.68
N ALA A 514 -12.84 -30.33 -11.63
CA ALA A 514 -11.41 -30.29 -11.34
C ALA A 514 -10.95 -28.96 -10.70
N VAL A 515 -11.74 -27.88 -10.82
CA VAL A 515 -11.47 -26.57 -10.21
C VAL A 515 -12.03 -26.51 -8.79
N ILE A 516 -13.31 -26.82 -8.54
CA ILE A 516 -13.89 -26.76 -7.18
C ILE A 516 -13.18 -27.72 -6.21
N ASP A 517 -12.86 -28.94 -6.66
CA ASP A 517 -12.08 -29.88 -5.86
C ASP A 517 -10.61 -29.41 -5.66
N ARG A 518 -10.04 -28.61 -6.58
CA ARG A 518 -8.72 -27.97 -6.35
C ARG A 518 -8.83 -26.94 -5.23
N GLY A 519 -9.78 -26.02 -5.34
CA GLY A 519 -9.93 -24.94 -4.38
C GLY A 519 -10.29 -25.43 -3.00
N MET A 520 -11.25 -26.37 -2.88
CA MET A 520 -11.57 -26.96 -1.58
C MET A 520 -10.35 -27.65 -0.95
N ALA A 521 -9.56 -28.41 -1.73
CA ALA A 521 -8.36 -29.08 -1.21
C ALA A 521 -7.29 -28.07 -0.77
N LEU A 522 -6.92 -27.12 -1.62
CA LEU A 522 -5.88 -26.13 -1.34
C LEU A 522 -6.28 -25.14 -0.24
N HIS A 523 -7.54 -24.68 -0.17
CA HIS A 523 -8.06 -23.85 0.92
C HIS A 523 -7.86 -24.52 2.29
N LYS A 524 -8.22 -25.81 2.41
CA LYS A 524 -7.97 -26.60 3.64
C LYS A 524 -6.47 -26.74 3.93
N MET A 525 -5.65 -27.03 2.92
CA MET A 525 -4.22 -27.28 3.10
C MET A 525 -3.41 -26.02 3.45
N ILE A 526 -3.67 -24.89 2.78
CA ILE A 526 -3.01 -23.60 3.03
C ILE A 526 -3.32 -23.13 4.47
N ARG A 527 -4.60 -23.21 4.87
CA ARG A 527 -5.04 -22.81 6.22
C ARG A 527 -4.46 -23.72 7.30
N LEU A 528 -4.47 -25.06 7.12
CA LEU A 528 -3.81 -25.96 8.07
C LEU A 528 -2.28 -25.78 8.14
N LEU A 529 -1.61 -25.59 7.00
CA LEU A 529 -0.16 -25.36 6.96
C LEU A 529 0.22 -24.06 7.70
N THR A 530 -0.52 -22.99 7.44
CA THR A 530 -0.30 -21.69 8.11
C THR A 530 -0.60 -21.78 9.61
N HIS A 531 -1.70 -22.42 10.00
CA HIS A 531 -2.08 -22.61 11.42
C HIS A 531 -1.09 -23.50 12.20
N SER A 532 -0.42 -24.46 11.55
CA SER A 532 0.50 -25.38 12.23
C SER A 532 1.97 -24.93 12.19
N LEU A 533 2.41 -24.23 11.14
CA LEU A 533 3.81 -23.80 10.95
C LEU A 533 4.03 -22.29 11.17
N GLY A 534 3.04 -21.47 10.82
CA GLY A 534 3.19 -20.03 10.59
C GLY A 534 3.27 -19.13 11.84
N GLY A 535 2.87 -19.60 13.03
CA GLY A 535 2.79 -18.72 14.20
C GLY A 535 2.58 -19.42 15.55
N GLU A 536 2.39 -18.59 16.58
CA GLU A 536 2.06 -18.93 17.97
C GLU A 536 0.63 -18.49 18.35
N GLY A 537 -0.01 -17.74 17.44
CA GLY A 537 -1.45 -17.64 17.31
C GLY A 537 -1.88 -17.87 15.86
N TYR A 538 -3.16 -18.14 15.65
CA TYR A 538 -3.80 -18.19 14.33
C TYR A 538 -4.97 -17.20 14.28
N LEU A 539 -5.21 -16.58 13.13
CA LEU A 539 -6.33 -15.66 12.88
C LEU A 539 -7.09 -16.06 11.62
N THR A 540 -8.42 -15.89 11.65
CA THR A 540 -9.26 -15.86 10.45
C THR A 540 -10.16 -14.63 10.48
N PHE A 541 -10.38 -14.01 9.33
CA PHE A 541 -11.45 -13.03 9.16
C PHE A 541 -12.80 -13.72 8.92
N GLU A 542 -13.90 -13.10 9.33
CA GLU A 542 -15.25 -13.68 9.23
C GLU A 542 -15.68 -13.94 7.76
N GLY A 543 -16.20 -15.14 7.51
CA GLY A 543 -16.50 -15.64 6.16
C GLY A 543 -15.36 -16.48 5.57
N ASN A 544 -14.11 -16.11 5.83
CA ASN A 544 -12.94 -16.83 5.30
C ASN A 544 -12.76 -18.19 5.99
N GLU A 545 -13.46 -18.49 7.11
CA GLU A 545 -13.45 -19.83 7.68
C GLU A 545 -14.06 -20.90 6.75
N PHE A 546 -14.96 -20.50 5.85
CA PHE A 546 -15.67 -21.39 4.93
C PHE A 546 -15.45 -21.07 3.44
N GLY A 547 -14.54 -20.16 3.10
CA GLY A 547 -14.29 -19.73 1.73
C GLY A 547 -15.47 -18.96 1.14
N HIS A 548 -15.91 -17.90 1.83
CA HIS A 548 -16.98 -17.02 1.38
C HIS A 548 -16.74 -16.51 -0.07
N PRO A 549 -17.76 -16.54 -0.95
CA PRO A 549 -17.65 -16.04 -2.33
C PRO A 549 -17.72 -14.50 -2.39
N GLU A 550 -17.75 -13.92 -3.59
CA GLU A 550 -17.83 -12.47 -3.79
C GLU A 550 -16.64 -11.73 -3.13
N TRP A 551 -16.85 -10.51 -2.66
CA TRP A 551 -15.94 -9.68 -1.89
C TRP A 551 -16.76 -8.83 -0.91
N LEU A 552 -16.07 -8.07 -0.05
CA LEU A 552 -16.61 -7.06 0.84
C LEU A 552 -16.47 -5.68 0.18
N ASP A 553 -17.56 -4.93 0.12
CA ASP A 553 -17.53 -3.52 -0.29
C ASP A 553 -18.53 -2.75 0.58
N PHE A 554 -18.13 -1.57 1.04
CA PHE A 554 -18.92 -0.75 1.94
C PHE A 554 -19.69 0.34 1.17
N PRO A 555 -20.84 0.82 1.69
CA PRO A 555 -21.60 1.89 1.06
C PRO A 555 -20.74 3.14 0.81
N ARG A 556 -20.56 3.49 -0.47
CA ARG A 556 -19.80 4.66 -0.94
C ARG A 556 -20.32 5.13 -2.29
N GLU A 557 -19.96 6.34 -2.69
CA GLU A 557 -20.40 6.93 -3.98
C GLU A 557 -20.12 6.00 -5.18
N GLY A 558 -18.90 5.45 -5.27
CA GLY A 558 -18.48 4.53 -6.34
C GLY A 558 -19.23 3.19 -6.41
N ASN A 559 -20.13 2.88 -5.47
CA ASN A 559 -21.08 1.76 -5.56
C ASN A 559 -22.54 2.18 -5.30
N GLN A 560 -22.87 3.47 -5.45
CA GLN A 560 -24.20 4.05 -5.23
C GLN A 560 -24.72 3.84 -3.79
N ASN A 561 -23.82 3.84 -2.81
CA ASN A 561 -24.08 3.56 -1.39
C ASN A 561 -24.74 2.19 -1.15
N SER A 562 -24.31 1.18 -1.91
CA SER A 562 -24.87 -0.17 -1.85
C SER A 562 -24.39 -0.95 -0.62
N PHE A 563 -25.34 -1.58 0.07
CA PHE A 563 -25.08 -2.57 1.11
C PHE A 563 -24.94 -4.01 0.56
N TRP A 564 -24.97 -4.21 -0.78
CA TRP A 564 -24.99 -5.56 -1.38
C TRP A 564 -23.80 -6.44 -0.99
N TYR A 565 -22.61 -5.86 -0.84
CA TYR A 565 -21.40 -6.59 -0.42
C TYR A 565 -21.03 -6.34 1.06
N ALA A 566 -21.73 -5.43 1.75
CA ALA A 566 -21.48 -5.05 3.13
C ALA A 566 -22.14 -6.03 4.14
N ARG A 567 -21.95 -7.33 3.90
CA ARG A 567 -22.69 -8.43 4.55
C ARG A 567 -21.88 -9.73 4.61
N ARG A 568 -22.40 -10.73 5.33
CA ARG A 568 -21.84 -12.08 5.42
C ARG A 568 -22.92 -13.15 5.19
N GLN A 569 -22.72 -13.96 4.16
CA GLN A 569 -23.65 -14.99 3.70
C GLN A 569 -23.53 -16.27 4.53
N LEU A 570 -23.70 -16.15 5.85
CA LEU A 570 -23.48 -17.23 6.84
C LEU A 570 -24.35 -18.46 6.55
N ASN A 571 -25.54 -18.25 6.01
CA ASN A 571 -26.50 -19.26 5.55
C ASN A 571 -25.91 -20.24 4.52
N LEU A 572 -24.86 -19.86 3.77
CA LEU A 572 -24.17 -20.76 2.83
C LEU A 572 -23.55 -21.98 3.52
N THR A 573 -23.26 -21.89 4.82
CA THR A 573 -22.74 -23.00 5.64
C THR A 573 -23.81 -23.85 6.30
N GLU A 574 -25.07 -23.40 6.27
CA GLU A 574 -26.22 -24.06 6.89
C GLU A 574 -27.01 -24.92 5.89
N ASP A 575 -26.91 -24.62 4.60
CA ASP A 575 -27.55 -25.40 3.53
C ASP A 575 -26.77 -26.71 3.22
N PRO A 576 -27.34 -27.90 3.48
CA PRO A 576 -26.69 -29.18 3.18
C PRO A 576 -26.54 -29.45 1.67
N LEU A 577 -27.17 -28.66 0.80
CA LEU A 577 -27.03 -28.73 -0.65
C LEU A 577 -25.83 -27.91 -1.18
N LEU A 578 -25.05 -27.25 -0.31
CA LEU A 578 -23.88 -26.46 -0.67
C LEU A 578 -22.57 -27.03 -0.11
N ARG A 579 -21.44 -26.73 -0.78
CA ARG A 579 -20.11 -27.27 -0.47
C ARG A 579 -19.35 -26.47 0.62
N TYR A 580 -19.79 -25.24 0.93
CA TYR A 580 -19.17 -24.40 1.98
C TYR A 580 -19.19 -25.07 3.36
N GLN A 581 -20.20 -25.90 3.66
CA GLN A 581 -20.26 -26.71 4.89
C GLN A 581 -18.99 -27.56 5.11
N PHE A 582 -18.35 -28.05 4.05
CA PHE A 582 -17.17 -28.92 4.14
C PHE A 582 -15.91 -28.16 4.55
N LEU A 583 -15.81 -26.89 4.14
CA LEU A 583 -14.72 -25.99 4.53
C LEU A 583 -14.92 -25.54 5.99
N ASN A 584 -16.15 -25.15 6.35
CA ASN A 584 -16.57 -24.83 7.70
C ASN A 584 -16.31 -26.00 8.70
N ASN A 585 -16.61 -27.24 8.31
CA ASN A 585 -16.35 -28.42 9.14
C ASN A 585 -14.85 -28.70 9.29
N PHE A 586 -14.05 -28.51 8.24
CA PHE A 586 -12.61 -28.66 8.33
C PHE A 586 -11.98 -27.60 9.25
N ASP A 587 -12.45 -26.36 9.19
CA ASP A 587 -12.02 -25.27 10.08
C ASP A 587 -12.29 -25.59 11.56
N ARG A 588 -13.51 -26.04 11.87
CA ARG A 588 -13.86 -26.58 13.19
C ARG A 588 -12.92 -27.71 13.61
N SER A 589 -12.70 -28.70 12.75
CA SER A 589 -11.84 -29.85 13.04
C SER A 589 -10.37 -29.46 13.25
N MET A 590 -9.87 -28.46 12.52
CA MET A 590 -8.54 -27.88 12.69
C MET A 590 -8.38 -27.22 14.07
N ASN A 591 -9.28 -26.28 14.40
CA ASN A 591 -9.24 -25.55 15.67
C ASN A 591 -9.44 -26.45 16.90
N LEU A 592 -10.35 -27.43 16.83
CA LEU A 592 -10.56 -28.41 17.91
C LEU A 592 -9.40 -29.42 18.04
N CYS A 593 -8.64 -29.65 16.96
CA CYS A 593 -7.43 -30.46 17.00
C CYS A 593 -6.27 -29.68 17.64
N GLU A 594 -6.10 -28.38 17.33
CA GLU A 594 -5.09 -27.55 18.01
C GLU A 594 -5.41 -27.39 19.50
N ALA A 595 -6.67 -27.11 19.86
CA ALA A 595 -7.12 -27.00 21.24
C ALA A 595 -6.92 -28.30 22.08
N LYS A 596 -6.55 -29.41 21.44
CA LYS A 596 -6.25 -30.70 22.07
C LYS A 596 -4.76 -31.05 22.10
N TYR A 597 -3.96 -30.56 21.16
CA TYR A 597 -2.53 -30.89 21.04
C TYR A 597 -1.58 -29.71 21.25
N GLY A 598 -2.08 -28.47 21.33
CA GLY A 598 -1.32 -27.29 21.76
C GLY A 598 -0.24 -26.79 20.79
N TRP A 599 -0.36 -27.09 19.49
CA TRP A 599 0.77 -26.85 18.57
C TRP A 599 1.10 -25.38 18.35
N LEU A 600 0.18 -24.43 18.57
CA LEU A 600 0.52 -23.01 18.47
C LEU A 600 1.41 -22.56 19.64
N HIS A 601 1.11 -22.98 20.87
CA HIS A 601 1.91 -22.62 22.05
C HIS A 601 3.18 -23.48 22.22
N ALA A 602 3.32 -24.54 21.42
CA ALA A 602 4.55 -25.33 21.35
C ALA A 602 5.67 -24.59 20.58
N PRO A 603 6.94 -24.91 20.86
CA PRO A 603 8.09 -24.41 20.10
C PRO A 603 7.95 -24.61 18.58
N GLN A 604 8.76 -23.86 17.83
CA GLN A 604 8.78 -23.89 16.37
C GLN A 604 9.01 -25.31 15.82
N ALA A 605 8.30 -25.66 14.74
CA ALA A 605 8.30 -27.01 14.19
C ALA A 605 9.66 -27.44 13.64
N TYR A 606 9.98 -28.74 13.78
CA TYR A 606 11.11 -29.35 13.11
C TYR A 606 10.69 -29.85 11.72
N ILE A 607 11.15 -29.20 10.66
CA ILE A 607 10.85 -29.60 9.28
C ILE A 607 11.80 -30.72 8.84
N SER A 608 11.29 -31.96 8.83
CA SER A 608 12.06 -33.15 8.43
C SER A 608 12.08 -33.37 6.91
N LEU A 609 11.14 -32.79 6.16
CA LEU A 609 11.12 -32.82 4.69
C LEU A 609 10.47 -31.59 4.07
N LYS A 610 11.09 -31.05 3.02
CA LYS A 610 10.47 -30.16 2.02
C LYS A 610 11.06 -30.51 0.66
N HIS A 611 10.24 -31.11 -0.21
CA HIS A 611 10.73 -31.84 -1.39
C HIS A 611 10.07 -31.36 -2.69
N GLU A 612 10.78 -30.51 -3.43
CA GLU A 612 10.27 -29.76 -4.59
C GLU A 612 9.76 -30.60 -5.76
N GLY A 613 10.29 -31.81 -5.95
CA GLY A 613 9.86 -32.72 -7.02
C GLY A 613 8.51 -33.36 -6.67
N ASP A 614 8.50 -34.17 -5.62
CA ASP A 614 7.29 -34.82 -5.11
C ASP A 614 6.19 -33.86 -4.63
N LYS A 615 6.51 -32.57 -4.42
CA LYS A 615 5.71 -31.55 -3.74
C LYS A 615 5.22 -31.95 -2.34
N VAL A 616 6.08 -32.60 -1.55
CA VAL A 616 5.76 -33.04 -0.18
C VAL A 616 6.46 -32.19 0.89
N VAL A 617 5.71 -31.78 1.91
CA VAL A 617 6.21 -31.14 3.14
C VAL A 617 5.89 -32.03 4.34
N VAL A 618 6.86 -32.24 5.24
CA VAL A 618 6.69 -32.93 6.52
C VAL A 618 7.42 -32.21 7.65
N PHE A 619 6.74 -32.03 8.78
CA PHE A 619 7.31 -31.49 10.00
C PHE A 619 6.66 -32.04 11.27
N GLU A 620 7.35 -31.89 12.39
CA GLU A 620 6.88 -32.28 13.72
C GLU A 620 6.69 -31.02 14.60
N ARG A 621 5.51 -30.87 15.21
CA ARG A 621 5.22 -29.81 16.21
C ARG A 621 4.29 -30.37 17.29
N ALA A 622 4.58 -30.11 18.56
CA ALA A 622 3.86 -30.67 19.73
C ALA A 622 3.67 -32.21 19.71
N GLY A 623 4.62 -32.96 19.13
CA GLY A 623 4.50 -34.42 18.96
C GLY A 623 3.50 -34.88 17.89
N VAL A 624 2.88 -33.94 17.17
CA VAL A 624 2.06 -34.22 15.97
C VAL A 624 2.96 -34.16 14.73
N VAL A 625 2.87 -35.18 13.89
CA VAL A 625 3.53 -35.25 12.57
C VAL A 625 2.55 -34.70 11.53
N PHE A 626 2.93 -33.62 10.86
CA PHE A 626 2.15 -32.99 9.80
C PHE A 626 2.69 -33.42 8.43
N ILE A 627 1.81 -33.77 7.49
CA ILE A 627 2.18 -34.27 6.15
C ILE A 627 1.29 -33.60 5.12
N PHE A 628 1.88 -32.85 4.20
CA PHE A 628 1.19 -32.20 3.10
C PHE A 628 1.76 -32.70 1.77
N ASN A 629 0.88 -33.05 0.83
CA ASN A 629 1.23 -33.35 -0.55
C ASN A 629 0.53 -32.33 -1.47
N PHE A 630 1.29 -31.32 -1.90
CA PHE A 630 0.82 -30.27 -2.80
C PHE A 630 0.93 -30.67 -4.28
N HIS A 631 1.30 -31.92 -4.62
CA HIS A 631 1.40 -32.32 -6.02
C HIS A 631 0.00 -32.33 -6.66
N PRO A 632 -0.22 -31.63 -7.79
CA PRO A 632 -1.57 -31.49 -8.37
C PRO A 632 -2.20 -32.80 -8.89
N THR A 633 -1.42 -33.88 -9.03
CA THR A 633 -1.83 -35.13 -9.69
C THR A 633 -1.31 -36.40 -9.03
N ALA A 634 -0.10 -36.38 -8.45
CA ALA A 634 0.52 -37.57 -7.87
C ALA A 634 -0.04 -37.93 -6.49
N SER A 635 -0.21 -39.22 -6.26
CA SER A 635 -0.55 -39.80 -4.95
C SER A 635 0.51 -40.82 -4.56
N TYR A 636 1.04 -40.72 -3.35
CA TYR A 636 2.14 -41.56 -2.88
C TYR A 636 1.67 -42.66 -1.94
N THR A 637 2.06 -43.89 -2.25
CA THR A 637 1.92 -45.08 -1.40
C THR A 637 3.28 -45.42 -0.81
N ASP A 638 3.31 -45.91 0.44
CA ASP A 638 4.54 -46.27 1.16
C ASP A 638 5.56 -45.12 1.29
N TYR A 639 5.09 -43.87 1.27
CA TYR A 639 5.95 -42.71 1.41
C TYR A 639 6.63 -42.71 2.78
N ARG A 640 7.95 -42.52 2.79
CA ARG A 640 8.77 -42.65 4.00
C ARG A 640 8.93 -41.30 4.68
N VAL A 641 8.39 -41.20 5.88
CA VAL A 641 8.50 -40.00 6.71
C VAL A 641 9.59 -40.20 7.75
N GLY A 642 10.47 -39.21 7.88
CA GLY A 642 11.44 -39.10 8.97
C GLY A 642 10.80 -38.47 10.20
N ILE A 643 11.00 -39.13 11.35
CA ILE A 643 10.41 -38.79 12.65
C ILE A 643 11.47 -38.83 13.77
N GLN A 644 11.25 -38.05 14.81
CA GLN A 644 12.09 -38.04 16.02
C GLN A 644 11.76 -39.20 16.97
N GLU A 645 10.48 -39.38 17.32
CA GLU A 645 10.08 -40.29 18.41
C GLU A 645 9.59 -41.67 17.93
N LYS A 646 9.92 -42.72 18.70
CA LYS A 646 9.57 -44.11 18.37
C LYS A 646 8.19 -44.50 18.92
N GLY A 647 7.45 -45.34 18.19
CA GLY A 647 6.20 -45.91 18.67
C GLY A 647 5.24 -46.36 17.57
N THR A 648 3.99 -45.93 17.71
CA THR A 648 2.89 -46.26 16.78
C THR A 648 2.02 -45.02 16.59
N TYR A 649 2.06 -44.46 15.39
CA TYR A 649 1.26 -43.30 15.01
C TYR A 649 -0.13 -43.70 14.51
N ARG A 650 -1.05 -42.74 14.55
CA ARG A 650 -2.41 -42.80 13.98
C ARG A 650 -2.78 -41.44 13.41
N ILE A 651 -3.78 -41.42 12.54
CA ILE A 651 -4.37 -40.16 12.05
C ILE A 651 -5.17 -39.51 13.20
N VAL A 652 -5.11 -38.17 13.25
CA VAL A 652 -5.79 -37.32 14.24
C VAL A 652 -6.59 -36.17 13.63
N LEU A 653 -6.28 -35.80 12.38
CA LEU A 653 -7.00 -34.90 11.49
C LEU A 653 -6.72 -35.35 10.06
N ASN A 654 -7.71 -35.22 9.17
CA ASN A 654 -7.64 -35.73 7.80
C ASN A 654 -8.45 -34.84 6.86
N SER A 655 -7.80 -34.20 5.89
CA SER A 655 -8.45 -33.32 4.93
C SER A 655 -9.25 -34.05 3.84
N ASP A 656 -9.12 -35.39 3.73
CA ASP A 656 -9.78 -36.21 2.71
C ASP A 656 -11.06 -36.92 3.19
N THR A 657 -11.53 -36.72 4.43
CA THR A 657 -12.80 -37.33 4.89
C THR A 657 -13.99 -36.76 4.11
N LYS A 658 -15.10 -37.50 4.04
CA LYS A 658 -16.35 -37.01 3.42
C LYS A 658 -16.92 -35.77 4.12
N GLU A 659 -16.76 -35.68 5.44
CA GLU A 659 -17.20 -34.52 6.25
C GLU A 659 -16.45 -33.23 5.88
N HIS A 660 -15.21 -33.37 5.41
CA HIS A 660 -14.39 -32.29 4.87
C HIS A 660 -14.46 -32.21 3.33
N GLY A 661 -15.42 -32.87 2.69
CA GLY A 661 -15.63 -32.81 1.23
C GLY A 661 -14.59 -33.55 0.39
N GLY A 662 -13.83 -34.48 0.99
CA GLY A 662 -12.86 -35.34 0.31
C GLY A 662 -13.41 -36.69 -0.16
N PHE A 663 -12.53 -37.50 -0.73
CA PHE A 663 -12.86 -38.78 -1.38
C PHE A 663 -12.76 -40.00 -0.44
N ASN A 664 -12.29 -39.81 0.79
CA ASN A 664 -12.18 -40.81 1.85
C ASN A 664 -11.25 -42.00 1.49
N ARG A 665 -10.07 -41.69 0.93
CA ARG A 665 -9.09 -42.67 0.44
C ARG A 665 -8.17 -43.24 1.52
N VAL A 666 -8.12 -42.61 2.70
CA VAL A 666 -7.22 -42.97 3.81
C VAL A 666 -8.05 -43.54 4.97
N ASP A 667 -7.68 -44.74 5.44
CA ASP A 667 -8.33 -45.38 6.59
C ASP A 667 -7.71 -44.92 7.91
N GLU A 668 -8.48 -44.20 8.73
CA GLU A 668 -8.08 -43.66 10.04
C GLU A 668 -7.97 -44.75 11.12
N GLY A 669 -8.49 -45.96 10.86
CA GLY A 669 -8.23 -47.16 11.63
C GLY A 669 -6.78 -47.63 11.57
N THR A 670 -6.02 -47.22 10.53
CA THR A 670 -4.63 -47.63 10.30
C THR A 670 -3.70 -47.25 11.45
N ARG A 671 -2.69 -48.09 11.70
CA ARG A 671 -1.61 -47.85 12.66
C ARG A 671 -0.29 -47.90 11.93
N PHE A 672 0.51 -46.86 12.10
CA PHE A 672 1.75 -46.66 11.37
C PHE A 672 2.93 -46.83 12.34
N PHE A 673 3.77 -47.83 12.10
CA PHE A 673 4.81 -48.27 13.04
C PHE A 673 6.18 -47.69 12.70
N THR A 674 7.03 -47.51 13.70
CA THR A 674 8.35 -46.88 13.55
C THR A 674 9.49 -47.88 13.35
N GLU A 675 10.29 -47.72 12.29
CA GLU A 675 11.51 -48.52 12.04
C GLU A 675 12.79 -47.70 12.23
N PRO A 676 13.86 -48.24 12.84
CA PRO A 676 15.19 -47.62 12.84
C PRO A 676 15.80 -47.48 11.44
N MET A 677 16.61 -46.43 11.24
CA MET A 677 17.37 -46.23 10.00
C MET A 677 18.83 -45.87 10.30
N GLU A 678 19.76 -46.47 9.57
CA GLU A 678 21.15 -46.00 9.57
C GLU A 678 21.26 -44.62 8.89
N PRO A 679 22.03 -43.68 9.46
CA PRO A 679 22.23 -42.37 8.87
C PRO A 679 23.03 -42.48 7.57
N LYS A 680 22.49 -41.92 6.48
CA LYS A 680 23.30 -41.60 5.30
C LYS A 680 23.93 -40.23 5.50
N GLU A 681 25.19 -40.08 5.10
CA GLU A 681 25.88 -38.79 5.10
C GLU A 681 25.11 -37.75 4.27
N VAL A 682 24.58 -36.73 4.94
CA VAL A 682 24.19 -35.46 4.33
C VAL A 682 25.36 -34.50 4.50
N ALA A 683 25.81 -33.89 3.41
CA ALA A 683 27.07 -33.15 3.39
C ALA A 683 26.92 -31.72 3.96
N GLY A 684 26.98 -31.56 5.29
CA GLY A 684 27.10 -30.24 5.91
C GLY A 684 26.79 -30.16 7.41
N GLY A 685 27.81 -30.32 8.26
CA GLY A 685 27.75 -29.98 9.69
C GLY A 685 27.37 -31.15 10.64
N PRO A 686 27.85 -31.15 11.90
CA PRO A 686 27.62 -32.25 12.84
C PRO A 686 26.46 -31.98 13.81
N THR A 687 25.32 -32.65 13.62
CA THR A 687 24.30 -32.81 14.67
C THR A 687 23.91 -34.29 14.78
N PHE A 688 23.94 -34.83 16.00
CA PHE A 688 23.90 -36.27 16.25
C PHE A 688 22.50 -36.70 16.71
N CYS A 689 21.71 -37.35 15.84
CA CYS A 689 20.43 -37.97 16.24
C CYS A 689 20.07 -39.16 15.33
N PRO A 690 19.72 -40.35 15.88
CA PRO A 690 19.33 -41.52 15.09
C PRO A 690 17.86 -41.42 14.65
N THR A 691 17.62 -40.93 13.44
CA THR A 691 16.27 -40.78 12.87
C THR A 691 15.59 -42.12 12.61
N GLN A 692 14.26 -42.14 12.76
CA GLN A 692 13.43 -43.31 12.50
C GLN A 692 12.49 -43.04 11.33
N ARG A 693 11.96 -44.12 10.74
CA ARG A 693 10.99 -44.07 9.65
C ARG A 693 9.60 -44.36 10.17
N VAL A 694 8.60 -43.84 9.48
CA VAL A 694 7.30 -44.52 9.33
C VAL A 694 7.18 -45.07 7.92
N THR A 695 6.61 -46.28 7.79
CA THR A 695 6.23 -46.91 6.51
C THR A 695 4.73 -47.18 6.47
N GLY A 696 4.12 -47.10 5.27
CA GLY A 696 2.70 -47.38 5.05
C GLY A 696 1.77 -46.17 5.06
N ILE A 697 2.30 -44.93 5.04
CA ILE A 697 1.46 -43.72 4.90
C ILE A 697 1.06 -43.55 3.44
N SER A 698 -0.24 -43.63 3.16
CA SER A 698 -0.85 -43.03 1.97
C SER A 698 -1.01 -41.53 2.21
N ALA A 699 -0.36 -40.71 1.38
CA ALA A 699 -0.36 -39.26 1.60
C ALA A 699 -1.77 -38.66 1.48
N PHE A 700 -2.08 -37.65 2.30
CA PHE A 700 -3.31 -36.86 2.16
C PHE A 700 -3.35 -36.23 0.76
N ALA A 701 -4.48 -36.34 0.07
CA ALA A 701 -4.41 -36.53 -1.38
C ALA A 701 -5.23 -35.56 -2.23
N ARG A 702 -4.73 -35.34 -3.45
CA ARG A 702 -5.53 -35.09 -4.65
C ARG A 702 -5.07 -36.03 -5.77
N ALA A 703 -5.88 -36.29 -6.79
CA ALA A 703 -5.69 -37.46 -7.65
C ALA A 703 -6.03 -37.27 -9.12
N SER A 704 -5.38 -38.09 -9.96
CA SER A 704 -5.90 -38.55 -11.24
C SER A 704 -5.77 -40.09 -11.36
N ARG A 705 -6.42 -40.69 -12.37
CA ARG A 705 -6.47 -42.16 -12.58
C ARG A 705 -5.38 -42.63 -13.59
N PRO A 706 -5.08 -43.93 -13.69
CA PRO A 706 -3.76 -44.40 -14.15
C PRO A 706 -3.48 -44.19 -15.64
N SER A 707 -2.20 -43.94 -15.93
CA SER A 707 -1.61 -43.81 -17.27
C SER A 707 -1.46 -45.15 -18.00
N LEU A 708 -1.68 -45.14 -19.31
CA LEU A 708 -1.16 -46.18 -20.23
C LEU A 708 0.37 -46.01 -20.39
N ALA A 709 1.08 -47.13 -20.57
CA ALA A 709 2.54 -47.18 -20.44
C ALA A 709 3.31 -47.03 -21.76
N ALA A 710 4.49 -46.40 -21.70
CA ALA A 710 5.54 -46.45 -22.72
C ALA A 710 6.93 -46.55 -22.04
N ALA A 711 7.86 -47.28 -22.64
CA ALA A 711 9.00 -47.87 -21.92
C ALA A 711 10.35 -47.14 -22.09
N THR A 712 11.20 -47.20 -21.05
CA THR A 712 12.70 -47.23 -21.08
C THR A 712 13.47 -46.04 -21.69
N SER A 713 14.60 -45.54 -21.15
CA SER A 713 15.51 -45.97 -20.05
C SER A 713 16.24 -44.72 -19.44
N ARG A 714 17.41 -44.66 -18.80
CA ARG A 714 18.63 -45.52 -18.70
C ARG A 714 19.43 -45.23 -17.40
N ARG A 715 20.78 -45.19 -17.43
CA ARG A 715 21.68 -44.86 -16.30
C ARG A 715 22.98 -44.19 -16.77
N ALA A 716 23.47 -43.18 -16.05
CA ALA A 716 24.89 -42.87 -15.75
C ALA A 716 24.91 -41.81 -14.61
N VAL A 717 25.35 -42.10 -13.37
CA VAL A 717 26.74 -42.17 -12.83
C VAL A 717 27.30 -40.80 -12.37
N ARG A 718 27.87 -40.78 -11.14
CA ARG A 718 28.44 -39.63 -10.41
C ARG A 718 29.81 -39.17 -10.96
N PRO A 719 30.24 -37.96 -10.58
CA PRO A 719 31.56 -37.75 -9.96
C PRO A 719 31.45 -37.22 -8.51
N ALA A 720 32.58 -37.02 -7.81
CA ALA A 720 32.62 -36.54 -6.42
C ALA A 720 33.91 -35.77 -6.08
N SER A 721 33.81 -34.78 -5.18
CA SER A 721 34.91 -34.06 -4.50
C SER A 721 35.79 -33.14 -5.39
N LEU A 722 36.58 -32.16 -4.89
CA LEU A 722 37.00 -31.82 -3.51
C LEU A 722 37.47 -30.34 -3.37
N ARG A 723 37.01 -29.60 -2.34
CA ARG A 723 37.54 -28.35 -1.71
C ARG A 723 37.83 -27.04 -2.51
N LEU A 724 37.46 -25.92 -1.86
CA LEU A 724 37.89 -24.53 -2.11
C LEU A 724 39.25 -24.18 -1.46
N PRO A 725 39.89 -23.09 -1.91
CA PRO A 725 40.20 -21.98 -0.99
C PRO A 725 39.78 -20.58 -1.51
N ALA A 726 39.97 -19.55 -0.69
CA ALA A 726 39.36 -18.22 -0.83
C ALA A 726 39.87 -17.32 -1.98
N LEU A 727 39.06 -16.32 -2.35
CA LEU A 727 39.31 -15.32 -3.38
C LEU A 727 39.38 -13.90 -2.80
N ASN A 728 40.44 -13.15 -3.13
CA ASN A 728 40.51 -11.69 -2.95
C ASN A 728 40.01 -10.97 -4.21
N ARG A 729 39.38 -9.80 -4.06
CA ARG A 729 38.90 -8.98 -5.18
C ARG A 729 39.97 -7.99 -5.67
N LEU A 730 40.29 -8.02 -6.96
CA LEU A 730 40.80 -6.89 -7.76
C LEU A 730 40.28 -7.03 -9.20
N ALA A 731 39.95 -5.92 -9.85
CA ALA A 731 39.55 -5.86 -11.26
C ALA A 731 40.44 -4.87 -12.03
N SER A 732 40.55 -5.00 -13.36
CA SER A 732 41.45 -4.18 -14.19
C SER A 732 40.83 -3.75 -15.52
N THR A 733 41.05 -2.50 -15.91
CA THR A 733 40.46 -1.82 -17.09
C THR A 733 41.19 -2.08 -18.42
N ALA A 734 41.71 -3.29 -18.63
CA ALA A 734 42.45 -3.66 -19.84
C ALA A 734 41.71 -4.76 -20.62
N GLY A 735 41.63 -4.60 -21.95
CA GLY A 735 40.88 -5.47 -22.87
C GLY A 735 41.13 -6.97 -22.66
N VAL A 736 40.05 -7.74 -22.81
CA VAL A 736 39.96 -9.15 -22.40
C VAL A 736 40.01 -10.09 -23.60
N GLY A 737 40.48 -11.32 -23.38
CA GLY A 737 40.54 -12.36 -24.41
C GLY A 737 39.16 -12.91 -24.80
N ASP A 738 39.17 -13.86 -25.74
CA ASP A 738 37.97 -14.50 -26.25
C ASP A 738 37.20 -15.31 -25.18
N GLY A 739 35.87 -15.29 -25.24
CA GLY A 739 34.97 -16.05 -24.36
C GLY A 739 34.18 -17.16 -25.08
N LYS A 740 33.67 -18.13 -24.31
CA LYS A 740 32.81 -19.23 -24.78
C LYS A 740 31.49 -19.27 -24.02
N ILE A 741 30.40 -19.50 -24.74
CA ILE A 741 29.04 -19.53 -24.21
C ILE A 741 28.74 -20.84 -23.47
N TYR A 742 28.27 -20.76 -22.22
CA TYR A 742 27.91 -21.90 -21.37
C TYR A 742 26.41 -21.94 -21.04
N GLN A 743 25.80 -20.77 -20.90
CA GLN A 743 24.35 -20.51 -20.93
C GLN A 743 24.18 -19.06 -21.45
N VAL A 744 23.24 -18.24 -20.98
CA VAL A 744 23.39 -16.75 -21.07
C VAL A 744 24.40 -16.27 -20.01
N ILE A 745 25.53 -16.97 -20.02
CA ILE A 745 26.63 -17.00 -19.07
C ILE A 745 27.86 -17.34 -19.91
N VAL A 746 28.82 -16.41 -19.97
CA VAL A 746 30.03 -16.53 -20.79
C VAL A 746 31.20 -16.85 -19.88
N LYS A 747 31.99 -17.88 -20.23
CA LYS A 747 33.27 -18.17 -19.57
C LYS A 747 34.41 -17.68 -20.46
N PHE A 748 35.30 -16.89 -19.88
CA PHE A 748 36.52 -16.42 -20.50
C PHE A 748 37.66 -17.40 -20.27
N ASP A 749 38.56 -17.54 -21.25
CA ASP A 749 39.77 -18.37 -21.14
C ASP A 749 40.88 -17.68 -20.28
N THR A 750 40.60 -16.54 -19.66
CA THR A 750 41.55 -15.73 -18.87
C THR A 750 40.94 -15.19 -17.58
N ASP A 751 41.75 -15.00 -16.54
CA ASP A 751 41.33 -14.45 -15.23
C ASP A 751 40.93 -12.97 -15.25
N LYS A 752 41.11 -12.28 -16.38
CA LYS A 752 40.52 -10.95 -16.61
C LYS A 752 39.09 -11.11 -17.11
N LEU A 753 38.17 -10.34 -16.53
CA LEU A 753 36.76 -10.28 -16.91
C LEU A 753 36.42 -8.91 -17.50
N PRO A 754 35.53 -8.83 -18.52
CA PRO A 754 35.03 -7.56 -19.04
C PRO A 754 34.26 -6.81 -17.93
N PRO A 755 34.23 -5.47 -17.93
CA PRO A 755 33.45 -4.70 -16.97
C PRO A 755 31.97 -5.09 -16.94
N ILE A 756 31.31 -4.86 -15.81
CA ILE A 756 29.84 -4.89 -15.75
C ILE A 756 29.31 -3.73 -16.61
N LEU A 757 28.15 -3.92 -17.25
CA LEU A 757 27.54 -3.07 -18.28
C LEU A 757 28.28 -3.05 -19.63
N ASN A 758 29.37 -3.81 -19.82
CA ASN A 758 30.05 -3.91 -21.11
C ASN A 758 29.33 -4.85 -22.10
N ALA A 759 29.49 -4.62 -23.40
CA ALA A 759 28.80 -5.38 -24.45
C ALA A 759 29.70 -6.45 -25.12
N LEU A 760 29.17 -7.66 -25.24
CA LEU A 760 29.80 -8.79 -25.93
C LEU A 760 28.95 -9.18 -27.16
N VAL A 761 29.60 -9.59 -28.24
CA VAL A 761 28.96 -10.06 -29.49
C VAL A 761 29.24 -11.53 -29.70
N THR A 762 28.21 -12.28 -30.07
CA THR A 762 28.29 -13.66 -30.57
C THR A 762 27.52 -13.78 -31.88
N GLN A 763 27.77 -14.85 -32.64
CA GLN A 763 26.85 -15.25 -33.71
C GLN A 763 25.77 -16.21 -33.17
N ASN A 764 24.53 -16.00 -33.61
CA ASN A 764 23.42 -16.95 -33.48
C ASN A 764 22.78 -17.12 -34.87
N ASN A 765 22.70 -18.37 -35.37
CA ASN A 765 22.13 -18.70 -36.69
C ASN A 765 22.60 -17.86 -37.90
N GLY A 766 23.79 -17.24 -37.83
CA GLY A 766 24.35 -16.35 -38.87
C GLY A 766 24.06 -14.86 -38.65
N GLN A 767 23.26 -14.49 -37.65
CA GLN A 767 23.01 -13.11 -37.22
C GLN A 767 23.90 -12.72 -36.02
N LYS A 768 24.06 -11.41 -35.81
CA LYS A 768 24.83 -10.77 -34.72
C LYS A 768 23.94 -10.65 -33.48
N LEU A 769 24.26 -11.38 -32.42
CA LEU A 769 23.58 -11.27 -31.12
C LEU A 769 24.47 -10.53 -30.11
N VAL A 770 23.92 -9.50 -29.47
CA VAL A 770 24.60 -8.70 -28.44
C VAL A 770 24.17 -9.15 -27.04
N LEU A 771 25.14 -9.24 -26.12
CA LEU A 771 25.01 -9.71 -24.75
C LEU A 771 25.67 -8.69 -23.78
N GLU A 772 24.91 -8.04 -22.92
CA GLU A 772 25.42 -7.12 -21.89
C GLU A 772 25.89 -7.89 -20.66
N VAL A 773 27.08 -7.59 -20.13
CA VAL A 773 27.64 -8.21 -18.91
C VAL A 773 26.92 -7.65 -17.68
N SER A 774 26.08 -8.46 -17.04
CA SER A 774 25.27 -8.03 -15.89
C SER A 774 25.91 -8.34 -14.53
N GLN A 775 26.66 -9.44 -14.42
CA GLN A 775 27.26 -9.85 -13.14
C GLN A 775 28.53 -10.70 -13.34
N HIS A 776 29.54 -10.50 -12.51
CA HIS A 776 30.68 -11.44 -12.39
C HIS A 776 30.32 -12.56 -11.41
N LEU A 777 30.46 -13.83 -11.84
CA LEU A 777 30.11 -15.01 -11.03
C LEU A 777 31.32 -15.69 -10.37
N GLY A 778 32.55 -15.27 -10.68
CA GLY A 778 33.79 -15.94 -10.29
C GLY A 778 34.28 -16.95 -11.34
N GLU A 779 35.42 -17.59 -11.10
CA GLU A 779 36.05 -18.59 -12.01
C GLU A 779 36.15 -18.19 -13.50
N SER A 780 36.37 -16.90 -13.76
CA SER A 780 36.41 -16.32 -15.11
C SER A 780 35.07 -16.45 -15.86
N VAL A 781 33.95 -16.44 -15.13
CA VAL A 781 32.58 -16.52 -15.63
C VAL A 781 31.80 -15.23 -15.34
N VAL A 782 31.02 -14.77 -16.33
CA VAL A 782 30.05 -13.68 -16.19
C VAL A 782 28.65 -14.12 -16.60
N ARG A 783 27.61 -13.56 -15.97
CA ARG A 783 26.21 -13.64 -16.40
C ARG A 783 25.90 -12.46 -17.30
N CYS A 784 25.19 -12.71 -18.41
CA CYS A 784 24.82 -11.66 -19.35
C CYS A 784 23.29 -11.52 -19.50
N ILE A 785 22.86 -10.41 -20.09
CA ILE A 785 21.51 -10.15 -20.58
C ILE A 785 21.58 -10.12 -22.11
N ALA A 786 20.70 -10.84 -22.80
CA ALA A 786 20.63 -10.82 -24.26
C ALA A 786 19.76 -9.66 -24.76
N MET A 787 20.21 -9.01 -25.85
CA MET A 787 19.50 -7.88 -26.49
C MET A 787 18.65 -8.30 -27.69
N ASP A 788 18.62 -9.60 -28.02
CA ASP A 788 17.81 -10.20 -29.09
C ASP A 788 17.57 -11.69 -28.77
N GLY A 789 16.81 -12.39 -29.62
CA GLY A 789 16.42 -13.80 -29.48
C GLY A 789 17.60 -14.76 -29.24
N THR A 790 17.40 -15.72 -28.33
CA THR A 790 18.42 -16.71 -27.92
C THR A 790 18.11 -18.13 -28.44
N GLU A 791 17.03 -18.27 -29.20
CA GLU A 791 16.61 -19.47 -29.90
C GLU A 791 17.73 -19.97 -30.82
N GLY A 792 18.14 -21.23 -30.63
CA GLY A 792 19.26 -21.84 -31.37
C GLY A 792 20.67 -21.55 -30.84
N LEU A 793 20.82 -20.75 -29.78
CA LEU A 793 22.15 -20.42 -29.23
C LEU A 793 22.82 -21.65 -28.58
N VAL A 794 23.90 -22.15 -29.21
CA VAL A 794 24.58 -23.38 -28.79
C VAL A 794 25.72 -23.10 -27.81
N ARG A 795 25.87 -23.99 -26.81
CA ARG A 795 27.04 -24.00 -25.90
C ARG A 795 28.33 -24.21 -26.67
N GLY A 796 29.33 -23.36 -26.42
CA GLY A 796 30.63 -23.35 -27.10
C GLY A 796 30.79 -22.27 -28.16
N ASN A 797 29.73 -21.54 -28.53
CA ASN A 797 29.83 -20.39 -29.42
C ASN A 797 30.77 -19.31 -28.83
N LYS A 798 31.48 -18.60 -29.72
CA LYS A 798 32.50 -17.60 -29.37
C LYS A 798 31.86 -16.23 -29.12
N ALA A 799 32.25 -15.58 -28.02
CA ALA A 799 31.88 -14.21 -27.69
C ALA A 799 33.09 -13.26 -27.68
N THR A 800 32.92 -12.04 -28.19
CA THR A 800 33.98 -11.00 -28.33
C THR A 800 33.48 -9.60 -27.94
N ASP A 801 34.32 -8.80 -27.31
CA ASP A 801 34.06 -7.42 -26.84
C ASP A 801 33.80 -6.41 -28.00
N SER A 802 32.86 -5.46 -27.85
CA SER A 802 32.60 -4.40 -28.87
C SER A 802 31.74 -3.21 -28.41
N ASN A 803 31.95 -2.02 -28.99
CA ASN A 803 31.10 -0.82 -28.84
C ASN A 803 30.26 -0.54 -30.12
N VAL A 804 29.28 0.37 -30.07
CA VAL A 804 28.42 0.74 -31.23
C VAL A 804 28.31 2.26 -31.47
N GLY A 805 27.96 2.67 -32.69
CA GLY A 805 28.21 4.01 -33.27
C GLY A 805 27.00 4.94 -33.45
N VAL A 806 27.27 6.22 -33.77
CA VAL A 806 26.28 7.32 -33.68
C VAL A 806 26.19 8.19 -34.95
N ALA A 807 25.21 7.95 -35.82
CA ALA A 807 24.78 8.93 -36.85
C ALA A 807 23.30 8.68 -37.22
N THR A 808 22.40 9.43 -36.58
CA THR A 808 21.05 8.93 -36.23
C THR A 808 19.88 9.76 -36.79
N LEU A 809 20.15 10.96 -37.32
CA LEU A 809 19.11 11.88 -37.80
C LEU A 809 18.38 11.35 -39.05
N GLY A 810 17.05 11.39 -39.04
CA GLY A 810 16.19 10.89 -40.12
C GLY A 810 16.25 9.37 -40.31
N ARG A 811 16.78 8.62 -39.34
CA ARG A 811 16.89 7.16 -39.34
C ARG A 811 16.03 6.55 -38.24
N ILE A 812 15.61 5.29 -38.44
CA ILE A 812 15.04 4.45 -37.38
C ILE A 812 16.10 3.43 -36.94
N MET A 813 16.36 3.33 -35.64
CA MET A 813 17.35 2.42 -35.06
C MET A 813 16.78 1.60 -33.90
N ASN A 814 17.31 0.38 -33.76
CA ASN A 814 17.00 -0.53 -32.65
C ASN A 814 17.79 -0.17 -31.39
N VAL A 815 17.57 -0.92 -30.31
CA VAL A 815 18.26 -0.78 -29.02
C VAL A 815 19.80 -0.73 -29.12
N THR A 816 20.39 -1.47 -30.06
CA THR A 816 21.84 -1.52 -30.30
C THR A 816 22.38 -0.43 -31.23
N GLY A 817 21.52 0.42 -31.81
CA GLY A 817 21.92 1.46 -32.77
C GLY A 817 22.11 0.96 -34.21
N ASP A 818 21.78 -0.30 -34.52
CA ASP A 818 21.74 -0.80 -35.89
C ASP A 818 20.43 -0.29 -36.58
N PRO A 819 20.47 0.13 -37.85
CA PRO A 819 19.31 0.71 -38.54
C PRO A 819 18.27 -0.34 -38.93
N ILE A 820 16.99 -0.01 -38.75
CA ILE A 820 15.83 -0.88 -39.03
C ILE A 820 14.84 -0.27 -40.04
N ASP A 821 15.24 0.77 -40.76
CA ASP A 821 14.43 1.51 -41.76
C ASP A 821 14.68 1.07 -43.22
N GLU A 822 15.41 -0.03 -43.43
CA GLU A 822 15.87 -0.54 -44.75
C GLU A 822 16.75 0.42 -45.58
N ARG A 823 17.06 1.65 -45.12
CA ARG A 823 17.85 2.67 -45.86
C ARG A 823 19.37 2.42 -45.85
N GLY A 824 19.80 1.17 -45.66
CA GLY A 824 21.21 0.76 -45.62
C GLY A 824 21.96 1.16 -44.34
N PRO A 825 23.25 0.78 -44.20
CA PRO A 825 24.01 0.97 -42.96
C PRO A 825 24.22 2.44 -42.60
N ILE A 826 24.12 2.74 -41.31
CA ILE A 826 24.53 4.02 -40.72
C ILE A 826 26.06 4.14 -40.80
N LYS A 827 26.56 5.33 -41.18
CA LYS A 827 28.00 5.64 -41.26
C LYS A 827 28.36 6.63 -40.16
N SER A 828 29.17 6.20 -39.19
CA SER A 828 29.69 7.07 -38.13
C SER A 828 31.08 6.65 -37.67
N ASP A 829 31.90 7.65 -37.36
CA ASP A 829 33.23 7.49 -36.79
C ASP A 829 33.23 7.58 -35.24
N LYS A 830 32.09 7.97 -34.62
CA LYS A 830 31.93 8.11 -33.15
C LYS A 830 31.10 6.97 -32.56
N HIS A 831 31.48 6.50 -31.38
CA HIS A 831 30.83 5.42 -30.63
C HIS A 831 30.71 5.82 -29.15
N LEU A 832 29.55 5.61 -28.52
CA LEU A 832 29.24 6.05 -27.15
C LEU A 832 28.58 4.93 -26.33
N PRO A 833 28.83 4.83 -25.01
CA PRO A 833 28.16 3.88 -24.14
C PRO A 833 26.76 4.39 -23.75
N ILE A 834 25.76 3.49 -23.75
CA ILE A 834 24.40 3.84 -23.29
C ILE A 834 24.31 4.04 -21.77
N HIS A 835 25.27 3.46 -21.04
CA HIS A 835 25.45 3.61 -19.60
C HIS A 835 26.51 4.68 -19.36
N ALA A 836 26.08 5.86 -18.91
CA ALA A 836 26.92 7.00 -18.59
C ALA A 836 26.48 7.60 -17.25
N GLU A 837 27.41 8.24 -16.54
CA GLU A 837 27.12 9.00 -15.32
C GLU A 837 26.42 10.34 -15.67
N ALA A 838 25.67 10.91 -14.72
CA ALA A 838 25.09 12.23 -14.90
C ALA A 838 26.16 13.35 -14.94
N PRO A 839 25.93 14.48 -15.65
CA PRO A 839 26.88 15.60 -15.69
C PRO A 839 27.17 16.16 -14.29
N GLU A 840 28.44 16.46 -13.99
CA GLU A 840 28.82 16.99 -12.68
C GLU A 840 28.08 18.30 -12.35
N PHE A 841 27.77 18.53 -11.07
CA PHE A 841 27.07 19.73 -10.61
C PHE A 841 27.78 21.05 -11.02
N VAL A 842 29.10 21.01 -11.25
CA VAL A 842 29.87 22.17 -11.74
C VAL A 842 29.66 22.46 -13.24
N GLU A 843 29.06 21.56 -14.01
CA GLU A 843 28.73 21.72 -15.44
C GLU A 843 27.27 22.06 -15.70
N GLN A 844 26.40 21.82 -14.71
CA GLN A 844 24.96 22.14 -14.77
C GLN A 844 24.70 23.65 -14.70
N SER A 845 23.57 24.11 -15.26
CA SER A 845 23.10 25.49 -15.06
C SER A 845 22.13 25.58 -13.88
N THR A 846 22.18 26.70 -13.16
CA THR A 846 21.25 27.02 -12.06
C THR A 846 20.25 28.12 -12.44
N THR A 847 20.14 28.49 -13.72
CA THR A 847 19.14 29.45 -14.21
C THR A 847 17.81 28.74 -14.50
N ALA A 848 16.74 29.16 -13.82
CA ALA A 848 15.38 28.73 -14.16
C ALA A 848 14.88 29.53 -15.36
N GLU A 849 14.68 28.85 -16.49
CA GLU A 849 14.25 29.43 -17.77
C GLU A 849 13.06 28.65 -18.30
N ILE A 850 12.08 29.35 -18.87
CA ILE A 850 10.85 28.75 -19.42
C ILE A 850 11.09 28.37 -20.88
N LEU A 851 10.76 27.13 -21.24
CA LEU A 851 10.66 26.68 -22.61
C LEU A 851 9.26 27.03 -23.15
N VAL A 852 9.15 28.15 -23.87
CA VAL A 852 7.91 28.56 -24.55
C VAL A 852 7.57 27.56 -25.66
N THR A 853 6.44 26.89 -25.55
CA THR A 853 5.98 25.83 -26.46
C THR A 853 5.14 26.35 -27.63
N GLY A 854 4.63 27.57 -27.51
CA GLY A 854 3.66 28.16 -28.41
C GLY A 854 2.24 27.58 -28.26
N ILE A 855 1.98 26.81 -27.18
CA ILE A 855 0.67 26.20 -26.88
C ILE A 855 0.07 26.92 -25.66
N LYS A 856 -0.99 27.71 -25.89
CA LYS A 856 -1.58 28.65 -24.90
C LYS A 856 -1.81 28.07 -23.51
N VAL A 857 -2.44 26.89 -23.44
CA VAL A 857 -2.79 26.24 -22.16
C VAL A 857 -1.55 25.76 -21.40
N VAL A 858 -0.50 25.31 -22.10
CA VAL A 858 0.78 24.93 -21.50
C VAL A 858 1.50 26.17 -21.03
N ASP A 859 1.75 27.12 -21.93
CA ASP A 859 2.59 28.29 -21.65
C ASP A 859 1.96 29.20 -20.58
N LEU A 860 0.63 29.29 -20.49
CA LEU A 860 -0.04 30.05 -19.43
C LEU A 860 -0.08 29.30 -18.08
N LEU A 861 -0.57 28.05 -18.05
CA LEU A 861 -0.98 27.37 -16.80
C LEU A 861 0.00 26.28 -16.32
N ALA A 862 0.76 25.66 -17.21
CA ALA A 862 1.73 24.63 -16.89
C ALA A 862 3.07 24.84 -17.62
N PRO A 863 3.70 26.04 -17.53
CA PRO A 863 4.87 26.39 -18.33
C PRO A 863 6.05 25.43 -18.10
N TYR A 864 6.67 24.95 -19.17
CA TYR A 864 7.74 23.95 -19.09
C TYR A 864 9.10 24.59 -18.77
N ALA A 865 9.93 23.91 -17.99
CA ALA A 865 11.30 24.35 -17.69
C ALA A 865 12.27 23.89 -18.80
N ARG A 866 13.22 24.76 -19.19
CA ARG A 866 14.32 24.42 -20.09
C ARG A 866 15.28 23.45 -19.40
N GLY A 867 15.32 22.20 -19.88
CA GLY A 867 16.02 21.09 -19.26
C GLY A 867 15.22 20.32 -18.19
N GLY A 868 13.95 20.65 -18.01
CA GLY A 868 13.07 20.00 -17.04
C GLY A 868 12.49 18.68 -17.51
N LYS A 869 11.82 17.98 -16.59
CA LYS A 869 11.05 16.75 -16.87
C LYS A 869 9.55 17.00 -16.81
N ILE A 870 8.84 16.63 -17.86
CA ILE A 870 7.40 16.82 -18.01
C ILE A 870 6.73 15.45 -18.09
N GLY A 871 5.77 15.19 -17.21
CA GLY A 871 4.89 14.03 -17.32
C GLY A 871 3.64 14.38 -18.13
N LEU A 872 3.38 13.61 -19.20
CA LEU A 872 2.18 13.71 -20.02
C LEU A 872 1.22 12.57 -19.68
N PHE A 873 0.07 12.92 -19.11
CA PHE A 873 -0.95 11.99 -18.61
C PHE A 873 -2.19 12.00 -19.50
N GLY A 874 -2.95 10.90 -19.49
CA GLY A 874 -4.23 10.79 -20.19
C GLY A 874 -4.48 9.40 -20.75
N GLY A 875 -5.76 9.08 -20.95
CA GLY A 875 -6.21 7.78 -21.45
C GLY A 875 -5.88 7.51 -22.92
N ALA A 876 -6.38 6.40 -23.45
CA ALA A 876 -6.38 6.18 -24.91
C ALA A 876 -7.38 7.12 -25.60
N GLY A 877 -7.00 7.70 -26.74
CA GLY A 877 -7.86 8.55 -27.57
C GLY A 877 -7.83 10.05 -27.29
N VAL A 878 -7.31 10.52 -26.15
CA VAL A 878 -7.33 11.96 -25.75
C VAL A 878 -6.31 12.87 -26.48
N GLY A 879 -5.74 12.42 -27.60
CA GLY A 879 -4.85 13.23 -28.44
C GLY A 879 -3.36 13.28 -28.06
N LYS A 880 -2.86 12.41 -27.17
CA LYS A 880 -1.45 12.38 -26.71
C LYS A 880 -0.41 12.48 -27.85
N THR A 881 -0.54 11.64 -28.89
CA THR A 881 0.39 11.61 -30.02
C THR A 881 0.38 12.92 -30.81
N VAL A 882 -0.81 13.48 -31.08
CA VAL A 882 -1.01 14.75 -31.80
C VAL A 882 -0.40 15.92 -31.02
N PHE A 883 -0.50 15.89 -29.68
CA PHE A 883 0.11 16.88 -28.79
C PHE A 883 1.66 16.80 -28.79
N ILE A 884 2.22 15.58 -28.78
CA ILE A 884 3.67 15.35 -28.93
C ILE A 884 4.17 15.84 -30.31
N GLN A 885 3.43 15.53 -31.38
CA GLN A 885 3.77 15.97 -32.74
C GLN A 885 3.76 17.50 -32.88
N GLU A 886 2.76 18.20 -32.33
CA GLU A 886 2.73 19.67 -32.38
C GLU A 886 3.87 20.29 -31.56
N LEU A 887 4.24 19.73 -30.40
CA LEU A 887 5.42 20.18 -29.63
C LEU A 887 6.71 20.05 -30.45
N ILE A 888 6.92 18.93 -31.15
CA ILE A 888 8.07 18.73 -32.05
C ILE A 888 8.05 19.78 -33.18
N ASN A 889 6.90 19.94 -33.85
CA ASN A 889 6.68 20.91 -34.93
C ASN A 889 6.99 22.35 -34.48
N ASN A 890 6.44 22.78 -33.36
CA ASN A 890 6.56 24.15 -32.86
C ASN A 890 8.00 24.47 -32.46
N ILE A 891 8.66 23.58 -31.72
CA ILE A 891 10.01 23.84 -31.19
C ILE A 891 11.07 23.72 -32.30
N ALA A 892 10.90 22.82 -33.28
CA ALA A 892 11.75 22.74 -34.47
C ALA A 892 11.66 24.00 -35.36
N LYS A 893 10.50 24.68 -35.37
CA LYS A 893 10.24 25.94 -36.09
C LYS A 893 10.69 27.19 -35.31
N ALA A 894 10.40 27.27 -34.01
CA ALA A 894 10.59 28.47 -33.20
C ALA A 894 12.01 28.58 -32.59
N HIS A 895 12.53 27.47 -32.03
CA HIS A 895 13.82 27.44 -31.31
C HIS A 895 14.93 26.75 -32.11
N GLY A 896 14.58 26.03 -33.17
CA GLY A 896 15.51 25.47 -34.13
C GLY A 896 16.27 24.22 -33.68
N GLY A 897 16.11 23.77 -32.43
CA GLY A 897 16.78 22.61 -31.84
C GLY A 897 16.39 21.24 -32.42
N TYR A 898 16.96 20.19 -31.82
CA TYR A 898 16.80 18.79 -32.25
C TYR A 898 15.82 18.03 -31.36
N SER A 899 15.22 16.96 -31.89
CA SER A 899 14.32 16.07 -31.12
C SER A 899 14.76 14.61 -31.23
N VAL A 900 14.63 13.87 -30.13
CA VAL A 900 14.82 12.42 -30.08
C VAL A 900 13.54 11.79 -29.55
N PHE A 901 12.95 10.87 -30.33
CA PHE A 901 11.78 10.10 -29.90
C PHE A 901 12.18 8.66 -29.57
N THR A 902 11.68 8.18 -28.43
CA THR A 902 12.11 6.92 -27.82
C THR A 902 10.89 6.04 -27.52
N GLY A 903 10.56 5.15 -28.44
CA GLY A 903 9.44 4.22 -28.37
C GLY A 903 9.78 2.95 -27.58
N VAL A 904 9.49 2.94 -26.29
CA VAL A 904 9.86 1.87 -25.34
C VAL A 904 8.74 0.84 -25.22
N GLY A 905 8.92 -0.35 -25.82
CA GLY A 905 7.89 -1.38 -25.80
C GLY A 905 6.67 -0.98 -26.62
N GLU A 906 6.91 -0.37 -27.78
CA GLU A 906 5.87 0.11 -28.69
C GLU A 906 5.34 -0.99 -29.62
N ARG A 907 4.18 -0.74 -30.26
CA ARG A 907 3.68 -1.63 -31.32
C ARG A 907 4.25 -1.20 -32.66
N THR A 908 4.69 -2.17 -33.47
CA THR A 908 5.27 -1.92 -34.81
C THR A 908 4.37 -1.07 -35.70
N ARG A 909 3.04 -1.22 -35.59
CA ARG A 909 2.06 -0.36 -36.28
C ARG A 909 2.15 1.10 -35.80
N GLU A 910 2.05 1.33 -34.50
CA GLU A 910 2.03 2.68 -33.92
C GLU A 910 3.33 3.45 -34.20
N GLY A 911 4.50 2.79 -34.16
CA GLY A 911 5.77 3.40 -34.56
C GLY A 911 5.89 3.67 -36.08
N ASN A 912 5.30 2.81 -36.92
CA ASN A 912 5.29 2.99 -38.38
C ASN A 912 4.37 4.12 -38.83
N ASP A 913 3.17 4.18 -38.25
CA ASP A 913 2.19 5.24 -38.52
C ASP A 913 2.79 6.61 -38.14
N LEU A 914 3.40 6.72 -36.95
CA LEU A 914 4.11 7.92 -36.48
C LEU A 914 5.26 8.35 -37.43
N TYR A 915 6.02 7.39 -37.98
CA TYR A 915 7.10 7.68 -38.92
C TYR A 915 6.60 8.27 -40.24
N HIS A 916 5.49 7.77 -40.77
CA HIS A 916 4.88 8.33 -41.98
C HIS A 916 4.17 9.67 -41.71
N GLU A 917 3.47 9.83 -40.59
CA GLU A 917 2.89 11.12 -40.18
C GLU A 917 3.98 12.21 -40.05
N MET A 918 5.18 11.87 -39.56
CA MET A 918 6.33 12.78 -39.54
C MET A 918 6.92 13.09 -40.94
N GLN A 919 6.74 12.21 -41.92
CA GLN A 919 7.11 12.48 -43.32
C GLN A 919 6.10 13.40 -44.00
N GLU A 920 4.80 13.12 -43.85
CA GLU A 920 3.72 13.93 -44.43
C GLU A 920 3.71 15.36 -43.87
N THR A 921 3.96 15.52 -42.57
CA THR A 921 4.14 16.83 -41.91
C THR A 921 5.49 17.50 -42.19
N SER A 922 6.37 16.89 -43.01
CA SER A 922 7.71 17.38 -43.38
C SER A 922 8.69 17.59 -42.20
N VAL A 923 8.41 16.97 -41.05
CA VAL A 923 9.28 16.93 -39.86
C VAL A 923 10.49 16.01 -40.11
N ILE A 924 10.28 14.92 -40.84
CA ILE A 924 11.33 14.06 -41.40
C ILE A 924 11.37 14.28 -42.91
N GLN A 925 12.53 14.73 -43.40
CA GLN A 925 12.78 14.98 -44.82
C GLN A 925 13.69 13.88 -45.36
N LEU A 926 13.19 13.07 -46.29
CA LEU A 926 13.92 11.91 -46.81
C LEU A 926 15.17 12.31 -47.61
N ASP A 927 15.08 13.41 -48.38
CA ASP A 927 16.14 13.95 -49.23
C ASP A 927 16.73 15.27 -48.67
N GLY A 928 16.54 15.55 -47.37
CA GLY A 928 16.92 16.81 -46.72
C GLY A 928 17.41 16.65 -45.27
N GLU A 929 17.73 17.75 -44.60
CA GLU A 929 18.23 17.76 -43.22
C GLU A 929 17.09 17.54 -42.21
N SER A 930 16.89 16.29 -41.79
CA SER A 930 15.95 15.92 -40.73
C SER A 930 16.46 16.32 -39.35
N LYS A 931 15.61 16.96 -38.52
CA LYS A 931 15.95 17.36 -37.13
C LYS A 931 15.56 16.35 -36.05
N VAL A 932 15.04 15.19 -36.45
CA VAL A 932 14.53 14.15 -35.53
C VAL A 932 15.34 12.86 -35.67
N ALA A 933 15.67 12.22 -34.54
CA ALA A 933 16.17 10.84 -34.48
C ALA A 933 15.13 9.93 -33.81
N LEU A 934 14.95 8.72 -34.32
CA LEU A 934 13.94 7.76 -33.84
C LEU A 934 14.59 6.47 -33.32
N VAL A 935 14.32 6.16 -32.05
CA VAL A 935 14.78 4.92 -31.39
C VAL A 935 13.56 4.12 -30.95
N PHE A 936 13.48 2.86 -31.34
CA PHE A 936 12.38 1.96 -30.96
C PHE A 936 12.88 0.63 -30.41
N GLY A 937 12.10 0.04 -29.51
CA GLY A 937 12.12 -1.39 -29.23
C GLY A 937 10.69 -1.90 -29.05
N GLN A 938 10.36 -3.01 -29.69
CA GLN A 938 9.00 -3.54 -29.83
C GLN A 938 8.52 -4.28 -28.56
N MET A 939 7.20 -4.38 -28.36
CA MET A 939 6.61 -5.20 -27.27
C MET A 939 7.10 -6.66 -27.25
N ASN A 940 7.39 -7.23 -28.42
CA ASN A 940 7.86 -8.61 -28.60
C ASN A 940 9.38 -8.79 -28.45
N GLU A 941 10.14 -7.73 -28.20
CA GLU A 941 11.58 -7.84 -27.91
C GLU A 941 11.83 -8.34 -26.48
N PRO A 942 12.98 -9.01 -26.22
CA PRO A 942 13.38 -9.41 -24.88
C PRO A 942 13.34 -8.22 -23.91
N PRO A 943 12.97 -8.43 -22.63
CA PRO A 943 12.94 -7.34 -21.64
C PRO A 943 14.30 -6.67 -21.45
N GLY A 944 15.40 -7.39 -21.70
CA GLY A 944 16.75 -6.83 -21.75
C GLY A 944 16.90 -5.69 -22.76
N ALA A 945 16.35 -5.85 -23.97
CA ALA A 945 16.32 -4.81 -24.99
C ALA A 945 15.41 -3.64 -24.57
N ARG A 946 14.15 -3.93 -24.19
CA ARG A 946 13.18 -2.92 -23.76
C ARG A 946 13.68 -2.06 -22.61
N ALA A 947 14.41 -2.63 -21.64
CA ALA A 947 15.03 -1.94 -20.52
C ALA A 947 16.28 -1.10 -20.88
N ARG A 948 16.61 -0.95 -22.18
CA ARG A 948 17.75 -0.14 -22.67
C ARG A 948 17.37 0.89 -23.71
N VAL A 949 16.22 0.75 -24.39
CA VAL A 949 15.72 1.71 -25.41
C VAL A 949 15.74 3.16 -24.91
N ALA A 950 15.24 3.39 -23.69
CA ALA A 950 15.25 4.70 -23.02
C ALA A 950 16.67 5.31 -22.91
N LEU A 951 17.65 4.48 -22.52
CA LEU A 951 19.05 4.89 -22.38
C LEU A 951 19.71 5.16 -23.75
N THR A 952 19.38 4.39 -24.78
CA THR A 952 19.84 4.61 -26.15
C THR A 952 19.34 5.95 -26.70
N GLY A 953 18.05 6.27 -26.53
CA GLY A 953 17.49 7.58 -26.91
C GLY A 953 18.10 8.74 -26.14
N LEU A 954 18.23 8.61 -24.81
CA LEU A 954 18.91 9.58 -23.95
C LEU A 954 20.36 9.85 -24.38
N THR A 955 21.13 8.81 -24.72
CA THR A 955 22.53 8.94 -25.15
C THR A 955 22.67 9.69 -26.48
N VAL A 956 21.70 9.56 -27.39
CA VAL A 956 21.64 10.38 -28.62
C VAL A 956 21.31 11.84 -28.29
N ALA A 957 20.40 12.09 -27.34
CA ALA A 957 20.10 13.45 -26.88
C ALA A 957 21.29 14.12 -26.16
N GLU A 958 22.09 13.35 -25.41
CA GLU A 958 23.31 13.85 -24.76
C GLU A 958 24.40 14.25 -25.76
N GLU A 959 24.63 13.50 -26.84
CA GLU A 959 25.59 13.91 -27.87
C GLU A 959 25.15 15.21 -28.56
N PHE A 960 23.85 15.41 -28.83
CA PHE A 960 23.35 16.70 -29.35
C PHE A 960 23.49 17.83 -28.32
N ARG A 961 23.17 17.59 -27.04
CA ARG A 961 23.38 18.56 -25.95
C ARG A 961 24.84 19.00 -25.87
N ASN A 962 25.77 18.04 -25.92
CA ASN A 962 27.21 18.25 -25.83
C ASN A 962 27.79 18.86 -27.13
N GLN A 963 27.02 18.90 -28.23
CA GLN A 963 27.27 19.72 -29.43
C GLN A 963 26.67 21.15 -29.33
N GLY A 964 26.26 21.56 -28.12
CA GLY A 964 25.76 22.90 -27.85
C GLY A 964 24.30 23.14 -28.27
N GLN A 965 23.48 22.08 -28.32
CA GLN A 965 22.08 22.17 -28.76
C GLN A 965 21.11 22.09 -27.58
N ASP A 966 19.96 22.73 -27.71
CA ASP A 966 18.78 22.41 -26.92
C ASP A 966 18.00 21.27 -27.59
N VAL A 967 17.68 20.25 -26.80
CA VAL A 967 17.15 18.96 -27.27
C VAL A 967 15.86 18.61 -26.56
N LEU A 968 14.88 18.12 -27.32
CA LEU A 968 13.70 17.46 -26.78
C LEU A 968 13.91 15.94 -26.74
N LEU A 969 13.70 15.32 -25.58
CA LEU A 969 13.70 13.87 -25.41
C LEU A 969 12.30 13.37 -25.07
N PHE A 970 11.64 12.77 -26.06
CA PHE A 970 10.34 12.12 -25.89
C PHE A 970 10.53 10.64 -25.51
N ILE A 971 9.82 10.20 -24.47
CA ILE A 971 9.79 8.80 -24.02
C ILE A 971 8.32 8.36 -23.96
N ASP A 972 7.89 7.53 -24.91
CA ASP A 972 6.61 6.81 -24.82
C ASP A 972 6.90 5.30 -24.83
N ASN A 973 6.68 4.53 -23.76
CA ASN A 973 6.13 4.92 -22.46
C ASN A 973 7.15 4.71 -21.33
N ILE A 974 7.29 5.69 -20.42
CA ILE A 974 8.23 5.54 -19.28
C ILE A 974 7.82 4.39 -18.34
N PHE A 975 6.52 4.08 -18.26
CA PHE A 975 6.03 2.90 -17.54
C PHE A 975 6.56 1.58 -18.14
N ARG A 976 6.75 1.51 -19.48
CA ARG A 976 7.28 0.31 -20.15
C ARG A 976 8.78 0.10 -19.89
N PHE A 977 9.55 1.17 -19.69
CA PHE A 977 10.92 1.08 -19.20
C PHE A 977 10.96 0.45 -17.80
N THR A 978 10.13 0.94 -16.88
CA THR A 978 9.97 0.36 -15.54
C THR A 978 9.53 -1.11 -15.59
N GLN A 979 8.50 -1.45 -16.36
CA GLN A 979 8.02 -2.82 -16.52
C GLN A 979 9.12 -3.77 -17.04
N ALA A 980 9.88 -3.34 -18.06
CA ALA A 980 11.01 -4.11 -18.58
C ALA A 980 12.13 -4.28 -17.54
N GLY A 981 12.35 -3.27 -16.68
CA GLY A 981 13.24 -3.36 -15.51
C GLY A 981 12.83 -4.46 -14.53
N SER A 982 11.53 -4.60 -14.24
CA SER A 982 10.98 -5.69 -13.41
C SER A 982 11.22 -7.07 -14.03
N GLU A 983 10.95 -7.20 -15.33
CA GLU A 983 11.18 -8.45 -16.08
C GLU A 983 12.67 -8.83 -16.12
N VAL A 984 13.58 -7.87 -16.33
CA VAL A 984 15.04 -8.08 -16.26
C VAL A 984 15.47 -8.47 -14.83
N SER A 985 14.92 -7.82 -13.81
CA SER A 985 15.20 -8.13 -12.41
C SER A 985 14.83 -9.57 -12.04
N ALA A 986 13.69 -10.06 -12.52
CA ALA A 986 13.29 -11.46 -12.39
C ALA A 986 14.25 -12.41 -13.12
N LEU A 987 14.65 -12.11 -14.36
CA LEU A 987 15.65 -12.91 -15.10
C LEU A 987 17.03 -12.96 -14.42
N LEU A 988 17.40 -11.92 -13.67
CA LEU A 988 18.63 -11.89 -12.86
C LEU A 988 18.51 -12.66 -11.54
N GLY A 989 17.30 -13.04 -11.12
CA GLY A 989 17.04 -13.69 -9.84
C GLY A 989 17.07 -12.74 -8.64
N ARG A 990 16.80 -11.45 -8.85
CA ARG A 990 16.61 -10.47 -7.78
C ARG A 990 15.18 -10.61 -7.22
N ILE A 991 15.03 -10.53 -5.90
CA ILE A 991 13.70 -10.55 -5.25
C ILE A 991 12.97 -9.23 -5.58
N PRO A 992 11.75 -9.25 -6.13
CA PRO A 992 10.96 -8.04 -6.38
C PRO A 992 10.59 -7.28 -5.09
N SER A 993 10.44 -5.97 -5.21
CA SER A 993 9.94 -5.08 -4.16
C SER A 993 8.40 -4.92 -4.23
N ALA A 994 7.86 -3.85 -3.63
CA ALA A 994 6.44 -3.51 -3.64
C ALA A 994 5.82 -3.61 -5.05
N VAL A 995 4.58 -4.12 -5.10
CA VAL A 995 3.76 -4.31 -6.32
C VAL A 995 4.45 -5.13 -7.44
N GLY A 996 5.54 -5.84 -7.12
CA GLY A 996 6.26 -6.72 -8.05
C GLY A 996 7.34 -6.04 -8.89
N TYR A 997 7.65 -4.76 -8.63
CA TYR A 997 8.71 -4.02 -9.33
C TYR A 997 10.12 -4.46 -8.91
N GLN A 998 11.15 -4.05 -9.65
CA GLN A 998 12.54 -4.34 -9.28
C GLN A 998 12.98 -3.55 -8.05
N PRO A 999 13.76 -4.15 -7.11
CA PRO A 999 14.23 -3.47 -5.90
C PRO A 999 15.23 -2.34 -6.19
N THR A 1000 15.71 -2.23 -7.43
CA THR A 1000 16.55 -1.13 -7.92
C THR A 1000 15.74 0.00 -8.56
N LEU A 1001 14.40 -0.04 -8.59
CA LEU A 1001 13.55 0.89 -9.37
C LEU A 1001 13.91 2.37 -9.15
N ALA A 1002 14.03 2.82 -7.90
CA ALA A 1002 14.40 4.21 -7.60
C ALA A 1002 15.80 4.60 -8.09
N VAL A 1003 16.75 3.64 -8.14
CA VAL A 1003 18.12 3.85 -8.64
C VAL A 1003 18.14 3.81 -10.17
N ASP A 1004 17.52 2.80 -10.78
CA ASP A 1004 17.45 2.63 -12.24
C ASP A 1004 16.71 3.81 -12.90
N MET A 1005 15.65 4.32 -12.25
CA MET A 1005 14.93 5.53 -12.67
C MET A 1005 15.77 6.78 -12.39
N GLY A 1006 16.31 6.94 -11.17
CA GLY A 1006 17.11 8.10 -10.78
C GLY A 1006 18.30 8.34 -11.70
N GLN A 1007 19.11 7.31 -11.98
CA GLN A 1007 20.25 7.40 -12.89
C GLN A 1007 19.88 7.83 -14.32
N MET A 1008 18.69 7.45 -14.80
CA MET A 1008 18.19 7.87 -16.11
C MET A 1008 17.68 9.33 -16.06
N GLN A 1009 16.93 9.70 -15.02
CA GLN A 1009 16.37 11.04 -14.85
C GLN A 1009 17.44 12.10 -14.54
N GLU A 1010 18.52 11.78 -13.80
CA GLU A 1010 19.57 12.73 -13.43
C GLU A 1010 20.42 13.19 -14.62
N ARG A 1011 20.57 12.34 -15.65
CA ARG A 1011 21.21 12.67 -16.93
C ARG A 1011 20.44 13.70 -17.76
N ILE A 1012 19.11 13.76 -17.58
CA ILE A 1012 18.22 14.76 -18.18
C ILE A 1012 18.36 16.06 -17.36
N THR A 1013 19.16 17.00 -17.88
CA THR A 1013 19.48 18.27 -17.21
C THR A 1013 20.03 19.32 -18.20
N THR A 1014 20.03 20.58 -17.79
CA THR A 1014 20.68 21.70 -18.50
C THR A 1014 22.15 21.83 -18.09
N THR A 1015 23.03 21.85 -19.08
CA THR A 1015 24.47 22.10 -18.93
C THR A 1015 24.86 23.48 -19.43
N LYS A 1016 26.10 23.90 -19.18
CA LYS A 1016 26.72 25.11 -19.75
C LYS A 1016 26.86 25.10 -21.29
N GLN A 1017 26.58 23.97 -21.96
CA GLN A 1017 26.67 23.85 -23.42
C GLN A 1017 25.28 23.82 -24.07
N GLY A 1018 24.33 23.08 -23.48
CA GLY A 1018 22.94 22.95 -23.96
C GLY A 1018 22.06 22.20 -22.96
N SER A 1019 20.77 22.05 -23.28
CA SER A 1019 19.78 21.37 -22.43
C SER A 1019 19.16 20.11 -23.05
N ILE A 1020 18.65 19.21 -22.21
CA ILE A 1020 17.70 18.16 -22.61
C ILE A 1020 16.41 18.37 -21.83
N THR A 1021 15.36 18.88 -22.49
CA THR A 1021 14.01 18.93 -21.90
C THR A 1021 13.29 17.63 -22.26
N SER A 1022 12.73 16.92 -21.28
CA SER A 1022 12.11 15.61 -21.53
C SER A 1022 10.59 15.62 -21.34
N VAL A 1023 9.87 15.08 -22.31
CA VAL A 1023 8.42 14.86 -22.24
C VAL A 1023 8.17 13.35 -22.21
N GLN A 1024 7.65 12.88 -21.09
CA GLN A 1024 7.54 11.45 -20.79
C GLN A 1024 6.06 11.11 -20.69
N ALA A 1025 5.56 10.27 -21.59
CA ALA A 1025 4.20 9.78 -21.51
C ALA A 1025 4.12 8.77 -20.36
N VAL A 1026 3.30 9.05 -19.34
CA VAL A 1026 3.13 8.19 -18.17
C VAL A 1026 1.82 7.43 -18.29
N TYR A 1027 1.90 6.10 -18.32
CA TYR A 1027 0.74 5.25 -18.08
C TYR A 1027 0.57 5.01 -16.58
N VAL A 1028 -0.64 5.23 -16.07
CA VAL A 1028 -1.03 4.99 -14.68
C VAL A 1028 -1.89 3.71 -14.65
N PRO A 1029 -1.44 2.60 -14.03
CA PRO A 1029 -2.24 1.38 -13.95
C PRO A 1029 -3.51 1.60 -13.14
N ALA A 1030 -4.67 1.20 -13.69
CA ALA A 1030 -5.98 1.35 -13.03
C ALA A 1030 -6.31 2.78 -12.51
N ASP A 1031 -5.66 3.80 -13.07
CA ASP A 1031 -5.67 5.19 -12.60
C ASP A 1031 -5.16 5.39 -11.14
N ASP A 1032 -4.46 4.40 -10.58
CA ASP A 1032 -3.79 4.46 -9.28
C ASP A 1032 -2.44 5.20 -9.34
N LEU A 1033 -2.42 6.43 -8.84
CA LEU A 1033 -1.25 7.28 -8.75
C LEU A 1033 -0.24 6.83 -7.66
N THR A 1034 -0.62 5.88 -6.80
CA THR A 1034 0.22 5.35 -5.70
C THR A 1034 1.05 4.13 -6.09
N ASP A 1035 0.83 3.54 -7.27
CA ASP A 1035 1.68 2.48 -7.82
C ASP A 1035 3.16 2.94 -7.84
N PRO A 1036 4.13 2.09 -7.41
CA PRO A 1036 5.54 2.46 -7.34
C PRO A 1036 6.14 3.01 -8.64
N ALA A 1037 5.65 2.62 -9.82
CA ALA A 1037 6.17 3.07 -11.11
C ALA A 1037 5.85 4.54 -11.43
N PRO A 1038 4.57 5.00 -11.46
CA PRO A 1038 4.26 6.42 -11.54
C PRO A 1038 4.78 7.17 -10.32
N ALA A 1039 4.66 6.65 -9.08
CA ALA A 1039 5.15 7.33 -7.88
C ALA A 1039 6.65 7.65 -7.92
N THR A 1040 7.50 6.69 -8.33
CA THR A 1040 8.95 6.94 -8.52
C THR A 1040 9.20 7.95 -9.65
N THR A 1041 8.40 7.91 -10.71
CA THR A 1041 8.53 8.86 -11.84
C THR A 1041 8.17 10.28 -11.40
N PHE A 1042 7.07 10.46 -10.65
CA PHE A 1042 6.57 11.75 -10.15
C PHE A 1042 7.60 12.52 -9.34
N ALA A 1043 8.42 11.85 -8.53
CA ALA A 1043 9.46 12.47 -7.72
C ALA A 1043 10.44 13.33 -8.56
N HIS A 1044 10.67 12.95 -9.82
CA HIS A 1044 11.60 13.63 -10.73
C HIS A 1044 10.95 14.66 -11.66
N LEU A 1045 9.61 14.80 -11.70
CA LEU A 1045 8.92 15.70 -12.62
C LEU A 1045 8.89 17.16 -12.13
N ASP A 1046 9.08 18.10 -13.06
CA ASP A 1046 8.99 19.55 -12.85
C ASP A 1046 7.66 20.14 -13.29
N ALA A 1047 7.00 19.51 -14.27
CA ALA A 1047 5.65 19.83 -14.71
C ALA A 1047 4.84 18.58 -15.06
N THR A 1048 3.53 18.71 -14.94
CA THR A 1048 2.53 17.67 -15.17
C THR A 1048 1.44 18.24 -16.07
N THR A 1049 1.22 17.61 -17.23
CA THR A 1049 0.18 17.99 -18.18
C THR A 1049 -0.82 16.84 -18.29
N VAL A 1050 -2.09 17.11 -17.92
CA VAL A 1050 -3.15 16.10 -17.86
C VAL A 1050 -4.09 16.29 -19.06
N LEU A 1051 -4.17 15.30 -19.96
CA LEU A 1051 -5.15 15.28 -21.04
C LEU A 1051 -6.42 14.55 -20.58
N SER A 1052 -7.47 15.32 -20.31
CA SER A 1052 -8.71 14.87 -19.68
C SER A 1052 -9.75 14.41 -20.70
N ARG A 1053 -10.38 13.27 -20.40
CA ARG A 1053 -11.48 12.70 -21.22
C ARG A 1053 -12.64 13.69 -21.33
N GLY A 1054 -13.05 14.32 -20.24
CA GLY A 1054 -14.19 15.25 -20.22
C GLY A 1054 -13.98 16.47 -21.14
N ILE A 1055 -12.74 16.98 -21.22
CA ILE A 1055 -12.40 18.08 -22.14
C ILE A 1055 -12.48 17.62 -23.60
N SER A 1056 -12.03 16.39 -23.91
CA SER A 1056 -12.14 15.81 -25.25
C SER A 1056 -13.58 15.49 -25.67
N GLU A 1057 -14.45 15.13 -24.72
CA GLU A 1057 -15.89 14.85 -24.94
C GLU A 1057 -16.69 16.15 -25.15
N LEU A 1058 -16.26 17.27 -24.58
CA LEU A 1058 -16.71 18.62 -24.94
C LEU A 1058 -16.19 19.10 -26.31
N GLY A 1059 -15.36 18.31 -26.99
CA GLY A 1059 -14.78 18.64 -28.29
C GLY A 1059 -13.65 19.68 -28.24
N ILE A 1060 -13.06 19.93 -27.07
CA ILE A 1060 -12.04 20.98 -26.87
C ILE A 1060 -10.64 20.37 -27.04
N TYR A 1061 -9.85 20.90 -27.98
CA TYR A 1061 -8.51 20.40 -28.32
C TYR A 1061 -7.46 21.53 -28.32
N PRO A 1062 -6.26 21.31 -27.75
CA PRO A 1062 -5.82 20.11 -27.04
C PRO A 1062 -6.61 19.90 -25.74
N ALA A 1063 -6.84 18.64 -25.36
CA ALA A 1063 -7.74 18.26 -24.27
C ALA A 1063 -7.13 18.44 -22.86
N VAL A 1064 -6.30 19.47 -22.67
CA VAL A 1064 -5.54 19.70 -21.43
C VAL A 1064 -6.48 20.21 -20.33
N ASP A 1065 -6.42 19.59 -19.15
CA ASP A 1065 -7.15 20.07 -17.98
C ASP A 1065 -6.41 21.26 -17.33
N PRO A 1066 -7.06 22.43 -17.18
CA PRO A 1066 -6.44 23.65 -16.66
C PRO A 1066 -6.31 23.70 -15.12
N LEU A 1067 -6.93 22.76 -14.39
CA LEU A 1067 -6.91 22.68 -12.93
C LEU A 1067 -6.02 21.53 -12.44
N ASP A 1068 -6.00 20.41 -13.16
CA ASP A 1068 -5.18 19.25 -12.80
C ASP A 1068 -3.75 19.31 -13.38
N SER A 1069 -3.50 20.10 -14.43
CA SER A 1069 -2.15 20.37 -14.96
C SER A 1069 -1.41 21.42 -14.12
N LYS A 1070 -0.13 21.19 -13.80
CA LYS A 1070 0.64 21.97 -12.81
C LYS A 1070 2.12 22.07 -13.21
N SER A 1071 2.81 23.14 -12.81
CA SER A 1071 4.26 23.31 -13.05
C SER A 1071 4.96 24.04 -11.90
N ARG A 1072 6.19 23.62 -11.57
CA ARG A 1072 7.10 24.32 -10.65
C ARG A 1072 7.55 25.70 -11.18
N MET A 1073 7.40 25.96 -12.48
CA MET A 1073 7.76 27.26 -13.08
C MET A 1073 6.71 28.35 -12.86
N LEU A 1074 5.47 28.01 -12.45
CA LEU A 1074 4.39 28.96 -12.19
C LEU A 1074 4.57 29.66 -10.82
N ASP A 1075 5.70 30.34 -10.66
CA ASP A 1075 6.07 31.15 -9.50
C ASP A 1075 6.30 32.60 -9.98
N PRO A 1076 5.76 33.64 -9.31
CA PRO A 1076 5.91 35.02 -9.75
C PRO A 1076 7.37 35.50 -9.86
N ARG A 1077 8.32 34.82 -9.20
CA ARG A 1077 9.77 35.08 -9.31
C ARG A 1077 10.41 34.52 -10.59
N ILE A 1078 9.69 33.66 -11.31
CA ILE A 1078 10.13 32.99 -12.55
C ILE A 1078 9.32 33.49 -13.76
N VAL A 1079 7.99 33.41 -13.71
CA VAL A 1079 7.09 33.89 -14.79
C VAL A 1079 6.84 35.41 -14.75
N GLY A 1080 7.12 36.06 -13.62
CA GLY A 1080 6.73 37.46 -13.37
C GLY A 1080 5.29 37.59 -12.86
N ASP A 1081 5.03 38.66 -12.09
CA ASP A 1081 3.74 38.92 -11.44
C ASP A 1081 2.56 38.98 -12.43
N GLU A 1082 2.80 39.50 -13.64
CA GLU A 1082 1.76 39.68 -14.67
C GLU A 1082 1.22 38.34 -15.19
N HIS A 1083 2.12 37.44 -15.59
CA HIS A 1083 1.77 36.08 -16.02
C HIS A 1083 1.13 35.31 -14.86
N TYR A 1084 1.78 35.30 -13.69
CA TYR A 1084 1.27 34.60 -12.51
C TYR A 1084 -0.14 35.04 -12.11
N THR A 1085 -0.40 36.35 -12.08
CA THR A 1085 -1.73 36.91 -11.75
C THR A 1085 -2.78 36.55 -12.81
N THR A 1086 -2.40 36.55 -14.09
CA THR A 1086 -3.29 36.18 -15.20
C THR A 1086 -3.66 34.70 -15.13
N ALA A 1087 -2.69 33.82 -14.92
CA ALA A 1087 -2.89 32.38 -14.77
C ALA A 1087 -3.77 32.05 -13.55
N THR A 1088 -3.47 32.65 -12.40
CA THR A 1088 -4.22 32.47 -11.14
C THR A 1088 -5.68 32.86 -11.30
N ARG A 1089 -5.97 33.99 -11.97
CA ARG A 1089 -7.36 34.44 -12.21
C ARG A 1089 -8.13 33.54 -13.19
N VAL A 1090 -7.45 32.99 -14.20
CA VAL A 1090 -8.04 31.99 -15.10
C VAL A 1090 -8.42 30.74 -14.31
N GLN A 1091 -7.55 30.25 -13.42
CA GLN A 1091 -7.85 29.09 -12.57
C GLN A 1091 -8.97 29.37 -11.55
N GLN A 1092 -9.00 30.56 -10.94
CA GLN A 1092 -10.07 30.98 -10.03
C GLN A 1092 -11.46 30.92 -10.69
N ILE A 1093 -11.63 31.55 -11.86
CA ILE A 1093 -12.92 31.56 -12.58
C ILE A 1093 -13.34 30.15 -13.01
N LEU A 1094 -12.38 29.28 -13.38
CA LEU A 1094 -12.67 27.89 -13.76
C LEU A 1094 -13.04 27.03 -12.53
N GLN A 1095 -12.45 27.28 -11.36
CA GLN A 1095 -12.77 26.61 -10.10
C GLN A 1095 -14.13 27.08 -9.54
N GLU A 1096 -14.44 28.38 -9.63
CA GLU A 1096 -15.76 28.95 -9.34
C GLU A 1096 -16.82 28.33 -10.26
N TYR A 1097 -16.56 28.27 -11.57
CA TYR A 1097 -17.47 27.63 -12.52
C TYR A 1097 -17.70 26.15 -12.21
N LYS A 1098 -16.66 25.38 -11.88
CA LYS A 1098 -16.79 23.98 -11.44
C LYS A 1098 -17.69 23.85 -10.20
N SER A 1099 -17.63 24.81 -9.28
CA SER A 1099 -18.49 24.87 -8.09
C SER A 1099 -19.95 25.28 -8.41
N LEU A 1100 -20.15 26.10 -9.45
CA LEU A 1100 -21.47 26.50 -9.94
C LEU A 1100 -22.13 25.45 -10.85
N GLN A 1101 -21.36 24.55 -11.48
CA GLN A 1101 -21.89 23.48 -12.33
C GLN A 1101 -22.89 22.56 -11.60
N ASP A 1102 -22.60 22.18 -10.36
CA ASP A 1102 -23.49 21.34 -9.54
C ASP A 1102 -24.81 22.07 -9.23
N ILE A 1103 -24.74 23.37 -8.94
CA ILE A 1103 -25.91 24.22 -8.71
C ILE A 1103 -26.76 24.34 -9.98
N ILE A 1104 -26.13 24.57 -11.14
CA ILE A 1104 -26.80 24.61 -12.45
C ILE A 1104 -27.48 23.28 -12.78
N ALA A 1105 -26.85 22.15 -12.44
CA ALA A 1105 -27.40 20.81 -12.69
C ALA A 1105 -28.63 20.49 -11.84
N ILE A 1106 -28.76 21.09 -10.64
CA ILE A 1106 -29.86 20.84 -9.71
C ILE A 1106 -30.99 21.88 -9.85
N LEU A 1107 -30.65 23.17 -9.98
CA LEU A 1107 -31.61 24.30 -9.95
C LEU A 1107 -31.80 24.99 -11.31
N GLY A 1108 -30.90 24.78 -12.27
CA GLY A 1108 -30.90 25.47 -13.56
C GLY A 1108 -30.11 26.79 -13.56
N MET A 1109 -29.91 27.34 -14.77
CA MET A 1109 -29.16 28.61 -14.96
C MET A 1109 -29.88 29.84 -14.41
N ASP A 1110 -31.22 29.83 -14.38
CA ASP A 1110 -32.03 31.03 -14.11
C ASP A 1110 -31.96 31.47 -12.63
N GLU A 1111 -31.81 30.51 -11.71
CA GLU A 1111 -31.73 30.70 -10.24
C GLU A 1111 -30.36 31.23 -9.76
N LEU A 1112 -29.36 31.33 -10.65
CA LEU A 1112 -28.07 31.97 -10.34
C LEU A 1112 -28.21 33.49 -10.21
N SER A 1113 -27.33 34.14 -9.43
CA SER A 1113 -27.24 35.60 -9.46
C SER A 1113 -26.66 36.09 -10.78
N GLU A 1114 -26.94 37.34 -11.15
CA GLU A 1114 -26.39 37.94 -12.38
C GLU A 1114 -24.86 38.01 -12.38
N ALA A 1115 -24.22 38.00 -11.20
CA ALA A 1115 -22.76 37.89 -11.08
C ALA A 1115 -22.28 36.46 -11.39
N ASP A 1116 -22.94 35.44 -10.82
CA ASP A 1116 -22.62 34.03 -11.06
C ASP A 1116 -22.84 33.64 -12.53
N LYS A 1117 -23.92 34.13 -13.15
CA LYS A 1117 -24.19 33.97 -14.60
C LYS A 1117 -23.04 34.54 -15.43
N LEU A 1118 -22.55 35.74 -15.12
CA LEU A 1118 -21.41 36.35 -15.81
C LEU A 1118 -20.11 35.55 -15.60
N THR A 1119 -19.86 35.02 -14.40
CA THR A 1119 -18.74 34.11 -14.12
C THR A 1119 -18.84 32.84 -14.96
N VAL A 1120 -20.03 32.21 -15.05
CA VAL A 1120 -20.28 31.01 -15.86
C VAL A 1120 -20.05 31.28 -17.36
N GLU A 1121 -20.57 32.39 -17.90
CA GLU A 1121 -20.35 32.75 -19.31
C GLU A 1121 -18.88 33.00 -19.61
N ARG A 1122 -18.16 33.75 -18.75
CA ARG A 1122 -16.73 34.00 -18.89
C ARG A 1122 -15.93 32.70 -18.79
N ALA A 1123 -16.24 31.82 -17.84
CA ALA A 1123 -15.60 30.52 -17.70
C ALA A 1123 -15.77 29.64 -18.95
N ARG A 1124 -16.98 29.58 -19.53
CA ARG A 1124 -17.25 28.87 -20.78
C ARG A 1124 -16.52 29.45 -22.00
N LYS A 1125 -16.27 30.76 -22.02
CA LYS A 1125 -15.44 31.43 -23.05
C LYS A 1125 -13.96 31.10 -22.84
N ILE A 1126 -13.46 31.20 -21.61
CA ILE A 1126 -12.09 30.82 -21.21
C ILE A 1126 -11.79 29.35 -21.54
N GLN A 1127 -12.69 28.42 -21.15
CA GLN A 1127 -12.54 26.98 -21.40
C GLN A 1127 -12.41 26.66 -22.90
N ARG A 1128 -13.15 27.37 -23.76
CA ARG A 1128 -13.00 27.25 -25.22
C ARG A 1128 -11.76 27.99 -25.73
N PHE A 1129 -11.39 29.14 -25.17
CA PHE A 1129 -10.19 29.89 -25.60
C PHE A 1129 -8.86 29.18 -25.25
N LEU A 1130 -8.87 28.21 -24.34
CA LEU A 1130 -7.75 27.28 -24.13
C LEU A 1130 -7.54 26.30 -25.30
N SER A 1131 -8.52 26.13 -26.20
CA SER A 1131 -8.33 25.41 -27.47
C SER A 1131 -7.46 26.19 -28.46
N GLN A 1132 -6.77 25.46 -29.33
CA GLN A 1132 -5.83 26.02 -30.29
C GLN A 1132 -5.74 25.12 -31.53
N PRO A 1133 -5.81 25.68 -32.75
CA PRO A 1133 -5.61 24.90 -33.97
C PRO A 1133 -4.14 24.50 -34.09
N PHE A 1134 -3.88 23.20 -34.06
CA PHE A 1134 -2.55 22.62 -34.23
C PHE A 1134 -2.24 22.40 -35.71
N THR A 1135 -1.00 22.72 -36.11
CA THR A 1135 -0.45 22.51 -37.46
C THR A 1135 -0.60 21.06 -37.90
N VAL A 1136 -0.19 20.11 -37.06
CA VAL A 1136 -0.27 18.67 -37.38
C VAL A 1136 -1.72 18.16 -37.42
N ALA A 1137 -2.66 18.89 -36.79
CA ALA A 1137 -4.09 18.58 -36.82
C ALA A 1137 -4.85 19.24 -38.00
N GLN A 1138 -4.19 20.04 -38.85
CA GLN A 1138 -4.83 20.75 -39.97
C GLN A 1138 -5.48 19.79 -40.98
N VAL A 1139 -4.88 18.61 -41.21
CA VAL A 1139 -5.42 17.57 -42.11
C VAL A 1139 -6.77 17.01 -41.60
N PHE A 1140 -6.94 16.89 -40.29
CA PHE A 1140 -8.16 16.35 -39.67
C PHE A 1140 -9.22 17.43 -39.39
N THR A 1141 -8.80 18.65 -39.09
CA THR A 1141 -9.70 19.75 -38.68
C THR A 1141 -10.11 20.68 -39.82
N GLY A 1142 -9.31 20.77 -40.89
CA GLY A 1142 -9.47 21.77 -41.94
C GLY A 1142 -9.17 23.22 -41.51
N ILE A 1143 -8.63 23.41 -40.29
CA ILE A 1143 -8.27 24.73 -39.74
C ILE A 1143 -6.75 24.90 -39.81
N GLU A 1144 -6.29 26.05 -40.27
CA GLU A 1144 -4.86 26.39 -40.34
C GLU A 1144 -4.24 26.50 -38.94
N GLY A 1145 -3.08 25.87 -38.74
CA GLY A 1145 -2.41 25.83 -37.45
C GLY A 1145 -1.90 27.20 -37.00
N ALA A 1146 -2.03 27.50 -35.71
CA ALA A 1146 -1.58 28.75 -35.11
C ALA A 1146 -0.53 28.50 -34.02
N LEU A 1147 0.67 29.06 -34.20
CA LEU A 1147 1.65 29.26 -33.15
C LEU A 1147 1.32 30.59 -32.45
N VAL A 1148 1.24 30.62 -31.11
CA VAL A 1148 0.86 31.82 -30.35
C VAL A 1148 1.98 32.21 -29.40
N ASP A 1149 2.42 33.47 -29.44
CA ASP A 1149 3.43 33.98 -28.51
C ASP A 1149 2.90 34.09 -27.07
N LEU A 1150 3.77 33.88 -26.09
CA LEU A 1150 3.41 33.95 -24.66
C LEU A 1150 2.83 35.32 -24.27
N LYS A 1151 3.35 36.41 -24.83
CA LYS A 1151 2.87 37.78 -24.57
C LYS A 1151 1.44 37.98 -25.05
N ASP A 1152 1.15 37.54 -26.27
CA ASP A 1152 -0.17 37.65 -26.88
C ASP A 1152 -1.17 36.70 -26.21
N THR A 1153 -0.68 35.56 -25.69
CA THR A 1153 -1.44 34.67 -24.81
C THR A 1153 -1.86 35.39 -23.52
N ILE A 1154 -0.92 35.96 -22.77
CA ILE A 1154 -1.19 36.70 -21.52
C ILE A 1154 -2.17 37.85 -21.79
N ALA A 1155 -1.89 38.70 -22.78
CA ALA A 1155 -2.76 39.82 -23.16
C ALA A 1155 -4.16 39.37 -23.59
N SER A 1156 -4.28 38.26 -24.34
CA SER A 1156 -5.57 37.71 -24.76
C SER A 1156 -6.41 37.23 -23.57
N PHE A 1157 -5.80 36.54 -22.59
CA PHE A 1157 -6.52 36.14 -21.38
C PHE A 1157 -6.85 37.35 -20.50
N GLN A 1158 -5.98 38.36 -20.39
CA GLN A 1158 -6.31 39.62 -19.70
C GLN A 1158 -7.53 40.32 -20.29
N ALA A 1159 -7.66 40.39 -21.63
CA ALA A 1159 -8.82 40.98 -22.31
C ALA A 1159 -10.13 40.19 -22.11
N ILE A 1160 -10.04 38.87 -21.90
CA ILE A 1160 -11.20 38.06 -21.53
C ILE A 1160 -11.56 38.29 -20.05
N LEU A 1161 -10.57 38.39 -19.16
CA LEU A 1161 -10.76 38.68 -17.73
C LEU A 1161 -11.28 40.11 -17.47
N SER A 1162 -10.96 41.09 -18.32
CA SER A 1162 -11.44 42.48 -18.24
C SER A 1162 -12.90 42.63 -18.67
N GLY A 1163 -13.46 41.66 -19.41
CA GLY A 1163 -14.82 41.69 -19.95
C GLY A 1163 -14.92 42.19 -21.40
N GLU A 1164 -13.80 42.45 -22.09
CA GLU A 1164 -13.84 42.89 -23.50
C GLU A 1164 -14.44 41.83 -24.44
N GLY A 1165 -14.43 40.56 -24.01
CA GLY A 1165 -15.08 39.42 -24.68
C GLY A 1165 -16.54 39.16 -24.28
N ASP A 1166 -17.15 39.94 -23.37
CA ASP A 1166 -18.47 39.61 -22.83
C ASP A 1166 -19.58 39.64 -23.90
N ASN A 1167 -19.53 40.60 -24.82
CA ASN A 1167 -20.53 40.75 -25.90
C ASN A 1167 -20.33 39.76 -27.07
N LEU A 1168 -19.35 38.85 -27.01
CA LEU A 1168 -19.05 37.90 -28.08
C LEU A 1168 -19.64 36.51 -27.78
N PRO A 1169 -20.19 35.78 -28.78
CA PRO A 1169 -20.78 34.47 -28.58
C PRO A 1169 -19.74 33.41 -28.20
N GLU A 1170 -20.12 32.43 -27.36
CA GLU A 1170 -19.19 31.39 -26.84
C GLU A 1170 -18.38 30.67 -27.95
N GLY A 1171 -18.99 30.42 -29.12
CA GLY A 1171 -18.35 29.77 -30.27
C GLY A 1171 -17.26 30.59 -30.98
N ALA A 1172 -17.14 31.89 -30.70
CA ALA A 1172 -16.07 32.75 -31.20
C ALA A 1172 -14.69 32.37 -30.63
N PHE A 1173 -14.67 31.83 -29.41
CA PHE A 1173 -13.46 31.49 -28.66
C PHE A 1173 -12.89 30.09 -28.95
N TYR A 1174 -13.63 29.26 -29.68
CA TYR A 1174 -13.20 27.90 -30.03
C TYR A 1174 -12.26 27.88 -31.25
N MET A 1175 -11.14 27.16 -31.18
CA MET A 1175 -10.15 26.96 -32.25
C MET A 1175 -9.74 28.29 -32.92
N VAL A 1176 -9.08 29.14 -32.14
CA VAL A 1176 -8.50 30.42 -32.55
C VAL A 1176 -7.15 30.62 -31.83
N GLY A 1177 -6.26 31.42 -32.42
CA GLY A 1177 -4.99 31.80 -31.79
C GLY A 1177 -5.20 32.82 -30.67
N ASP A 1178 -5.14 34.09 -31.03
CA ASP A 1178 -5.24 35.24 -30.13
C ASP A 1178 -6.68 35.77 -29.96
N PHE A 1179 -6.84 36.78 -29.08
CA PHE A 1179 -8.13 37.44 -28.85
C PHE A 1179 -8.62 38.25 -30.06
N ALA A 1180 -7.73 38.77 -30.92
CA ALA A 1180 -8.16 39.44 -32.15
C ALA A 1180 -8.82 38.47 -33.14
N SER A 1181 -8.30 37.24 -33.27
CA SER A 1181 -8.95 36.18 -34.02
C SER A 1181 -10.31 35.79 -33.43
N ALA A 1182 -10.39 35.69 -32.10
CA ALA A 1182 -11.67 35.43 -31.42
C ALA A 1182 -12.70 36.53 -31.72
N LYS A 1183 -12.29 37.80 -31.64
CA LYS A 1183 -13.14 38.95 -31.93
C LYS A 1183 -13.62 38.98 -33.38
N ALA A 1184 -12.72 38.85 -34.35
CA ALA A 1184 -13.09 38.83 -35.77
C ALA A 1184 -14.04 37.66 -36.12
N LYS A 1185 -13.85 36.49 -35.48
CA LYS A 1185 -14.74 35.34 -35.59
C LYS A 1185 -16.11 35.61 -34.96
N GLY A 1186 -16.15 36.26 -33.80
CA GLY A 1186 -17.39 36.66 -33.12
C GLY A 1186 -18.20 37.70 -33.89
N GLU A 1187 -17.56 38.75 -34.39
CA GLU A 1187 -18.17 39.78 -35.25
C GLU A 1187 -18.77 39.16 -36.52
N LYS A 1188 -18.07 38.18 -37.13
CA LYS A 1188 -18.62 37.42 -38.27
C LYS A 1188 -19.85 36.58 -37.88
N ILE A 1189 -19.81 35.85 -36.77
CA ILE A 1189 -20.94 35.03 -36.29
C ILE A 1189 -22.17 35.91 -36.02
N LEU A 1190 -21.99 37.07 -35.37
CA LEU A 1190 -23.06 38.03 -35.13
C LEU A 1190 -23.64 38.57 -36.45
N ALA A 1191 -22.79 38.99 -37.40
CA ALA A 1191 -23.22 39.46 -38.72
C ALA A 1191 -23.79 38.36 -39.65
N GLU A 1192 -23.68 37.09 -39.29
CA GLU A 1192 -24.37 35.96 -39.92
C GLU A 1192 -25.70 35.64 -39.21
N LEU A 1193 -25.79 35.81 -37.88
CA LEU A 1193 -27.06 35.73 -37.14
C LEU A 1193 -28.01 36.88 -37.52
N GLU A 1194 -27.51 38.11 -37.64
CA GLU A 1194 -28.27 39.30 -38.11
C GLU A 1194 -28.76 39.20 -39.56
N LYS A 1195 -28.31 38.21 -40.34
CA LYS A 1195 -28.79 37.92 -41.70
C LYS A 1195 -29.78 36.76 -41.77
N ASN A 1196 -29.93 36.00 -40.68
CA ASN A 1196 -30.79 34.82 -40.58
C ASN A 1196 -31.99 35.05 -39.64
N ALA A 1197 -32.08 36.23 -39.02
CA ALA A 1197 -33.21 36.72 -38.22
C ALA A 1197 -34.05 37.75 -39.00
#